data_AF-A0A7W0W9D2-F1
#
_entry.id   AF-A0A7W0W9D2-F1
#
_cell.length_a   1.000
_cell.length_b   1.000
_cell.length_c   1.000
_cell.angle_alpha   90.00
_cell.angle_beta   90.00
_cell.angle_gamma   90.00
#
_symmetry.space_group_name_H-M   'P 1'
#
loop_
_entity.id
_entity.type
_entity.pdbx_description
1 polymer ?
#
loop_
_entity_poly.entity_id
_entity_poly.type
_entity_poly.pdbx_seq_one_letter_code
_entity_poly.pdbx_strand_id
1 'polypeptide(L)'
;MSQLEELPPKRSGRWMRLDLHLHTPASEDYAEANVSYLDILREAERRQLDIIAFTDHNTVHGYELFRNEVEFLGRMVQANRCTDEEREHYAEFQRILNKITILPGFEFTSHYGAHILGIFAATTPLSVLEAVLLQLGVPTQEIKSGSCSIPNTKYVTEAYEIIARNGGIVIAPHVNAPSGVVTETLRMGSSGQSRVAATQSPHLHALEFVNFYTTHDTFLTPHFYNGQHEHYERTMFCIQGSDAHRVRRVGNDATDPRRAHGIGDRYFEAFLPEPSFEALKALFASSAFEHVRVPKRDQKQWEIDNLRFNGESRHFILRPATSAYLDTAWQDMAALANADGGVLIIGAIDDQERLTPPEISERLRTQITTQIDPKPALSMELMNYEGRELVRIEIKPTALPPYITSDGAMYVRRDDATVPATRDEILQIARHALANGATTPLDNGEELDLPRSGVEIVGEQKRVGVWSYEVRDLRTTTGVERDRAQGLWAYAIARHEELRDHKIDFSNQVRWHGRLGVWRTFQQGNRNKYDLLHRDANGVIDHIFYGVSEWGLGEGWRTLLGLSEHAEDGLDEFPGATSDTTLMAPAAPPEKHALAEEAWRPWGDRKYRWKGRGGLWRIYGADDKLRFDLSMRNKDDEEFQEFRDVTRAKLSEAWINLIRVQPPTTGIEVVSVEENEWGRAFRFRNLRTDEISDPWRDVDLEPGTVREYAARMYLEDMPIDEAAVRWWGNIGYMRPMRSQVDLVYRDQEGEDHIYYAARREELENEWRELLEMWPDE
;
A
#
# COMPACT_ATOMS: atom_id res chain seq x y z
N MET A 1 -65.81 6.98 -31.41
CA MET A 1 -64.85 5.93 -31.01
C MET A 1 -63.47 6.59 -30.93
N SER A 2 -62.58 6.06 -30.10
CA SER A 2 -61.33 6.75 -29.72
C SER A 2 -60.35 6.91 -30.88
N GLN A 3 -59.70 8.07 -30.95
CA GLN A 3 -58.37 8.17 -31.53
C GLN A 3 -57.42 7.37 -30.63
N LEU A 4 -56.51 6.58 -31.20
CA LEU A 4 -55.37 6.08 -30.42
C LEU A 4 -54.30 7.16 -30.41
N GLU A 5 -53.76 7.44 -29.23
CA GLU A 5 -52.52 8.20 -29.10
C GLU A 5 -51.37 7.33 -29.61
N GLU A 6 -50.54 7.87 -30.52
CA GLU A 6 -49.30 7.22 -30.90
C GLU A 6 -48.33 7.31 -29.72
N LEU A 7 -48.04 6.17 -29.09
CA LEU A 7 -46.99 6.07 -28.08
C LEU A 7 -45.66 6.53 -28.69
N PRO A 8 -44.88 7.38 -28.00
CA PRO A 8 -43.61 7.86 -28.53
C PRO A 8 -42.66 6.68 -28.79
N PRO A 9 -41.82 6.74 -29.85
CA PRO A 9 -40.94 5.64 -30.20
C PRO A 9 -40.00 5.32 -29.04
N LYS A 10 -39.86 4.03 -28.71
CA LYS A 10 -38.86 3.54 -27.75
C LYS A 10 -37.46 3.99 -28.22
N ARG A 11 -36.92 5.03 -27.60
CA ARG A 11 -35.51 5.43 -27.75
C ARG A 11 -34.62 4.25 -27.36
N SER A 12 -33.99 3.62 -28.34
CA SER A 12 -32.97 2.59 -28.12
C SER A 12 -31.72 3.24 -27.55
N GLY A 13 -31.41 2.97 -26.29
CA GLY A 13 -30.15 3.42 -25.70
C GLY A 13 -28.93 2.76 -26.34
N ARG A 14 -27.76 3.33 -26.05
CA ARG A 14 -26.46 2.74 -26.36
C ARG A 14 -25.57 2.77 -25.12
N TRP A 15 -24.56 1.91 -25.09
CA TRP A 15 -23.44 2.10 -24.18
C TRP A 15 -22.68 3.36 -24.58
N MET A 16 -22.31 4.14 -23.57
CA MET A 16 -21.54 5.37 -23.65
C MET A 16 -20.39 5.32 -22.67
N ARG A 17 -19.26 5.98 -22.95
CA ARG A 17 -18.13 6.11 -22.01
C ARG A 17 -18.18 7.43 -21.25
N LEU A 18 -17.99 7.36 -19.93
CA LEU A 18 -18.09 8.49 -19.04
C LEU A 18 -16.86 8.58 -18.14
N ASP A 19 -16.23 9.74 -18.14
CA ASP A 19 -15.18 10.09 -17.19
C ASP A 19 -15.60 11.37 -16.45
N LEU A 20 -16.12 11.19 -15.24
CA LEU A 20 -16.81 12.24 -14.49
C LEU A 20 -15.92 12.90 -13.42
N HIS A 21 -14.62 12.61 -13.46
CA HIS A 21 -13.66 13.11 -12.48
C HIS A 21 -12.38 13.56 -13.22
N LEU A 22 -12.37 14.83 -13.66
CA LEU A 22 -11.28 15.46 -14.39
C LEU A 22 -10.96 16.83 -13.81
N HIS A 23 -9.69 17.07 -13.52
CA HIS A 23 -9.19 18.41 -13.19
C HIS A 23 -8.74 19.11 -14.47
N THR A 24 -8.63 20.43 -14.41
CA THR A 24 -8.14 21.30 -15.49
C THR A 24 -7.06 22.23 -14.93
N PRO A 25 -6.37 23.06 -15.75
CA PRO A 25 -5.45 24.10 -15.28
C PRO A 25 -6.03 25.14 -14.29
N ALA A 26 -7.33 25.08 -13.97
CA ALA A 26 -7.95 25.85 -12.90
C ALA A 26 -7.93 25.17 -11.52
N SER A 27 -7.47 23.91 -11.42
CA SER A 27 -7.16 23.23 -10.15
C SER A 27 -5.69 23.52 -9.76
N GLU A 28 -5.45 23.88 -8.49
CA GLU A 28 -4.13 24.28 -7.96
C GLU A 28 -3.02 23.25 -8.20
N ASP A 29 -3.41 21.99 -8.30
CA ASP A 29 -2.57 20.82 -8.41
C ASP A 29 -2.38 20.25 -9.83
N TYR A 30 -3.06 20.82 -10.83
CA TYR A 30 -2.96 20.36 -12.21
C TYR A 30 -1.53 20.49 -12.74
N ALA A 31 -0.93 19.37 -13.17
CA ALA A 31 0.50 19.28 -13.44
C ALA A 31 0.95 20.05 -14.70
N GLU A 32 0.01 20.44 -15.56
CA GLU A 32 0.28 21.03 -16.88
C GLU A 32 -0.43 22.39 -17.05
N ALA A 33 -0.10 23.37 -16.20
CA ALA A 33 -0.77 24.69 -16.10
C ALA A 33 -0.87 25.53 -17.40
N ASN A 34 -0.20 25.15 -18.50
CA ASN A 34 -0.26 25.83 -19.80
C ASN A 34 -1.01 25.04 -20.89
N VAL A 35 -1.69 23.94 -20.53
CA VAL A 35 -2.52 23.14 -21.45
C VAL A 35 -3.76 23.92 -21.88
N SER A 36 -4.13 23.80 -23.17
CA SER A 36 -5.40 24.36 -23.65
C SER A 36 -6.58 23.44 -23.32
N TYR A 37 -7.77 24.03 -23.11
CA TYR A 37 -9.00 23.23 -22.98
C TYR A 37 -9.25 22.39 -24.23
N LEU A 38 -8.83 22.84 -25.41
CA LEU A 38 -8.95 22.05 -26.62
C LEU A 38 -8.13 20.74 -26.57
N ASP A 39 -6.95 20.74 -25.96
CA ASP A 39 -6.11 19.54 -25.88
C ASP A 39 -6.66 18.52 -24.87
N ILE A 40 -7.30 18.99 -23.79
CA ILE A 40 -8.12 18.17 -22.89
C ILE A 40 -9.25 17.49 -23.69
N LEU A 41 -9.97 18.23 -24.52
CA LEU A 41 -11.08 17.70 -25.33
C LEU A 41 -10.62 16.77 -26.46
N ARG A 42 -9.47 17.04 -27.07
CA ARG A 42 -8.83 16.15 -28.06
C ARG A 42 -8.44 14.81 -27.44
N GLU A 43 -7.90 14.80 -26.22
CA GLU A 43 -7.56 13.57 -25.52
C GLU A 43 -8.81 12.80 -25.07
N ALA A 44 -9.85 13.48 -24.60
CA ALA A 44 -11.16 12.88 -24.32
C ALA A 44 -11.76 12.20 -25.57
N GLU A 45 -11.65 12.84 -26.75
CA GLU A 45 -12.05 12.22 -28.02
C GLU A 45 -11.16 11.02 -28.39
N ARG A 46 -9.84 11.13 -28.17
CA ARG A 46 -8.87 10.04 -28.44
C ARG A 46 -9.16 8.80 -27.58
N ARG A 47 -9.62 9.00 -26.33
CA ARG A 47 -10.11 7.97 -25.40
C ARG A 47 -11.54 7.49 -25.72
N GLN A 48 -12.22 8.12 -26.67
CA GLN A 48 -13.59 7.83 -27.10
C GLN A 48 -14.62 8.04 -25.97
N LEU A 49 -14.45 9.09 -25.16
CA LEU A 49 -15.41 9.48 -24.13
C LEU A 49 -16.62 10.17 -24.76
N ASP A 50 -17.82 9.87 -24.27
CA ASP A 50 -19.09 10.45 -24.72
C ASP A 50 -19.59 11.57 -23.79
N ILE A 51 -19.32 11.42 -22.49
CA ILE A 51 -19.61 12.43 -21.47
C ILE A 51 -18.36 12.62 -20.60
N ILE A 52 -18.00 13.88 -20.35
CA ILE A 52 -17.00 14.24 -19.34
C ILE A 52 -17.56 15.29 -18.40
N ALA A 53 -17.00 15.39 -17.19
CA ALA A 53 -17.24 16.52 -16.29
C ALA A 53 -15.91 17.19 -15.94
N PHE A 54 -15.88 18.52 -15.90
CA PHE A 54 -14.78 19.25 -15.27
C PHE A 54 -15.14 19.42 -13.79
N THR A 55 -14.23 18.99 -12.90
CA THR A 55 -14.47 18.88 -11.46
C THR A 55 -13.26 19.39 -10.68
N ASP A 56 -12.80 20.60 -11.01
CA ASP A 56 -11.67 21.25 -10.34
C ASP A 56 -11.90 21.36 -8.82
N HIS A 57 -10.81 21.40 -8.04
CA HIS A 57 -10.87 21.51 -6.59
C HIS A 57 -11.56 22.81 -6.12
N ASN A 58 -12.68 22.65 -5.41
CA ASN A 58 -13.48 23.71 -4.78
C ASN A 58 -13.90 24.86 -5.72
N THR A 59 -13.84 24.68 -7.04
CA THR A 59 -14.12 25.71 -8.05
C THR A 59 -14.85 25.16 -9.27
N VAL A 60 -15.50 26.06 -10.01
CA VAL A 60 -16.02 25.80 -11.37
C VAL A 60 -15.27 26.62 -12.43
N HIS A 61 -14.13 27.22 -12.06
CA HIS A 61 -13.45 28.21 -12.89
C HIS A 61 -12.88 27.62 -14.20
N GLY A 62 -12.48 26.35 -14.23
CA GLY A 62 -12.03 25.70 -15.48
C GLY A 62 -13.15 25.63 -16.52
N TYR A 63 -14.36 25.27 -16.10
CA TYR A 63 -15.54 25.26 -16.97
C TYR A 63 -16.01 26.68 -17.38
N GLU A 64 -15.86 27.68 -16.49
CA GLU A 64 -16.06 29.09 -16.84
C GLU A 64 -15.08 29.57 -17.91
N LEU A 65 -13.78 29.29 -17.76
CA LEU A 65 -12.73 29.68 -18.71
C LEU A 65 -12.95 29.01 -20.07
N PHE A 66 -13.17 27.69 -20.10
CA PHE A 66 -13.52 26.94 -21.31
C PHE A 66 -14.74 27.55 -22.03
N ARG A 67 -15.82 27.84 -21.30
CA ARG A 67 -17.01 28.46 -21.91
C ARG A 67 -16.73 29.86 -22.45
N ASN A 68 -15.99 30.68 -21.70
CA ASN A 68 -15.62 32.02 -22.12
C ASN A 68 -14.77 32.01 -23.40
N GLU A 69 -13.86 31.04 -23.56
CA GLU A 69 -13.07 30.83 -24.77
C GLU A 69 -13.95 30.48 -25.98
N VAL A 70 -14.81 29.46 -25.86
CA VAL A 70 -15.72 29.05 -26.95
C VAL A 70 -16.71 30.16 -27.32
N GLU A 71 -17.27 30.87 -26.34
CA GLU A 71 -18.18 32.00 -26.56
C GLU A 71 -17.46 33.24 -27.12
N PHE A 72 -16.17 33.46 -26.81
CA PHE A 72 -15.34 34.50 -27.42
C PHE A 72 -15.01 34.20 -28.88
N LEU A 73 -14.45 33.02 -29.16
CA LEU A 73 -14.11 32.56 -30.51
C LEU A 73 -15.35 32.54 -31.41
N GLY A 74 -16.49 32.04 -30.92
CA GLY A 74 -17.75 32.04 -31.66
C GLY A 74 -18.23 33.45 -32.05
N ARG A 75 -18.10 34.44 -31.15
CA ARG A 75 -18.41 35.84 -31.46
C ARG A 75 -17.44 36.44 -32.48
N MET A 76 -16.15 36.11 -32.40
CA MET A 76 -15.13 36.57 -33.36
C MET A 76 -15.35 36.01 -34.76
N VAL A 77 -15.72 34.72 -34.87
CA VAL A 77 -16.09 34.07 -36.13
C VAL A 77 -17.39 34.65 -36.70
N GLN A 78 -18.43 34.84 -35.88
CA GLN A 78 -19.70 35.45 -36.32
C GLN A 78 -19.56 36.90 -36.78
N ALA A 79 -18.71 37.69 -36.12
CA ALA A 79 -18.37 39.05 -36.54
C ALA A 79 -17.46 39.10 -37.79
N ASN A 80 -16.95 37.93 -38.25
CA ASN A 80 -15.88 37.79 -39.23
C ASN A 80 -14.67 38.69 -38.94
N ARG A 81 -14.24 38.66 -37.67
CA ARG A 81 -13.08 39.42 -37.14
C ARG A 81 -11.95 38.53 -36.63
N CYS A 82 -12.11 37.22 -36.72
CA CYS A 82 -11.10 36.24 -36.35
C CYS A 82 -9.98 36.11 -37.41
N THR A 83 -8.83 35.58 -37.00
CA THR A 83 -7.83 35.00 -37.90
C THR A 83 -8.34 33.68 -38.49
N ASP A 84 -7.60 33.10 -39.44
CA ASP A 84 -7.91 31.77 -39.95
C ASP A 84 -7.57 30.66 -38.91
N GLU A 85 -6.51 30.85 -38.11
CA GLU A 85 -6.17 29.98 -36.98
C GLU A 85 -7.25 29.96 -35.89
N GLU A 86 -7.77 31.13 -35.49
CA GLU A 86 -8.91 31.24 -34.55
C GLU A 86 -10.19 30.59 -35.13
N ARG A 87 -10.35 30.63 -36.46
CA ARG A 87 -11.49 30.00 -37.16
C ARG A 87 -11.38 28.48 -37.18
N GLU A 88 -10.19 27.94 -37.41
CA GLU A 88 -9.90 26.50 -37.32
C GLU A 88 -10.01 26.00 -35.87
N HIS A 89 -9.51 26.76 -34.89
CA HIS A 89 -9.66 26.50 -33.47
C HIS A 89 -11.16 26.40 -33.07
N TYR A 90 -11.97 27.38 -33.47
CA TYR A 90 -13.42 27.34 -33.21
C TYR A 90 -14.12 26.17 -33.92
N ALA A 91 -13.74 25.86 -35.16
CA ALA A 91 -14.30 24.73 -35.90
C ALA A 91 -13.97 23.38 -35.22
N GLU A 92 -12.77 23.23 -34.66
CA GLU A 92 -12.37 22.03 -33.90
C GLU A 92 -13.15 21.90 -32.59
N PHE A 93 -13.34 23.00 -31.83
CA PHE A 93 -14.25 23.00 -30.68
C PHE A 93 -15.66 22.54 -31.09
N GLN A 94 -16.25 23.11 -32.14
CA GLN A 94 -17.55 22.66 -32.64
C GLN A 94 -17.55 21.18 -33.06
N ARG A 95 -16.46 20.69 -33.68
CA ARG A 95 -16.33 19.29 -34.11
C ARG A 95 -16.31 18.30 -32.95
N ILE A 96 -15.73 18.67 -31.80
CA ILE A 96 -15.67 17.81 -30.61
C ILE A 96 -16.94 17.95 -29.76
N LEU A 97 -17.48 19.16 -29.60
CA LEU A 97 -18.72 19.42 -28.84
C LEU A 97 -19.98 18.81 -29.49
N ASN A 98 -19.93 18.50 -30.80
CA ASN A 98 -20.96 17.70 -31.47
C ASN A 98 -20.86 16.18 -31.19
N LYS A 99 -19.87 15.73 -30.40
CA LYS A 99 -19.63 14.32 -30.05
C LYS A 99 -19.61 14.06 -28.55
N ILE A 100 -18.98 14.96 -27.78
CA ILE A 100 -18.74 14.81 -26.34
C ILE A 100 -19.56 15.86 -25.58
N THR A 101 -20.36 15.40 -24.62
CA THR A 101 -21.07 16.28 -23.68
C THR A 101 -20.16 16.64 -22.51
N ILE A 102 -19.93 17.93 -22.29
CA ILE A 102 -19.15 18.43 -21.15
C ILE A 102 -20.10 18.97 -20.08
N LEU A 103 -19.99 18.43 -18.87
CA LEU A 103 -20.79 18.83 -17.72
C LEU A 103 -19.97 19.75 -16.78
N PRO A 104 -20.58 20.83 -16.25
CA PRO A 104 -20.01 21.58 -15.14
C PRO A 104 -20.06 20.76 -13.85
N GLY A 105 -18.99 20.83 -13.07
CA GLY A 105 -18.96 20.34 -11.70
C GLY A 105 -17.80 20.94 -10.92
N PHE A 106 -17.58 20.41 -9.73
CA PHE A 106 -16.46 20.70 -8.85
C PHE A 106 -16.17 19.47 -7.99
N GLU A 107 -14.93 19.31 -7.56
CA GLU A 107 -14.60 18.41 -6.45
C GLU A 107 -14.43 19.23 -5.16
N PHE A 108 -15.37 19.07 -4.23
CA PHE A 108 -15.41 19.82 -2.98
C PHE A 108 -14.71 19.09 -1.84
N THR A 109 -13.79 19.78 -1.15
CA THR A 109 -13.06 19.28 0.02
C THR A 109 -13.87 19.54 1.29
N SER A 110 -14.44 18.48 1.87
CA SER A 110 -15.20 18.55 3.11
C SER A 110 -14.32 18.75 4.35
N HIS A 111 -14.95 19.04 5.50
CA HIS A 111 -14.31 19.52 6.72
C HIS A 111 -13.07 18.75 7.21
N TYR A 112 -12.99 17.42 6.96
CA TYR A 112 -11.89 16.56 7.40
C TYR A 112 -11.09 15.95 6.23
N GLY A 113 -11.22 16.54 5.04
CA GLY A 113 -10.43 16.20 3.86
C GLY A 113 -10.98 15.09 2.97
N ALA A 114 -12.19 14.55 3.20
CA ALA A 114 -12.87 13.76 2.17
C ALA A 114 -13.39 14.65 1.06
N HIS A 115 -13.21 14.22 -0.19
CA HIS A 115 -13.69 14.94 -1.35
C HIS A 115 -15.09 14.47 -1.79
N ILE A 116 -15.80 15.31 -2.54
CA ILE A 116 -17.19 15.10 -3.00
C ILE A 116 -17.38 15.74 -4.37
N LEU A 117 -17.82 14.99 -5.39
CA LEU A 117 -18.14 15.56 -6.69
C LEU A 117 -19.58 16.07 -6.71
N GLY A 118 -19.74 17.34 -7.07
CA GLY A 118 -21.03 17.93 -7.44
C GLY A 118 -21.07 18.20 -8.93
N ILE A 119 -21.85 17.43 -9.68
CA ILE A 119 -21.99 17.56 -11.15
C ILE A 119 -23.37 18.10 -11.50
N PHE A 120 -23.46 19.03 -12.45
CA PHE A 120 -24.67 19.79 -12.77
C PHE A 120 -24.98 19.75 -14.28
N ALA A 121 -26.14 20.28 -14.66
CA ALA A 121 -26.50 20.41 -16.07
C ALA A 121 -25.67 21.53 -16.72
N ALA A 122 -25.29 21.38 -18.00
CA ALA A 122 -24.62 22.45 -18.76
C ALA A 122 -25.49 23.72 -18.92
N THR A 123 -26.79 23.62 -18.65
CA THR A 123 -27.76 24.72 -18.59
C THR A 123 -27.81 25.45 -17.25
N THR A 124 -27.18 24.92 -16.18
CA THR A 124 -27.12 25.56 -14.87
C THR A 124 -26.24 26.82 -14.93
N PRO A 125 -26.72 28.00 -14.48
CA PRO A 125 -25.90 29.21 -14.47
C PRO A 125 -24.70 29.09 -13.52
N LEU A 126 -23.53 29.58 -13.94
CA LEU A 126 -22.29 29.54 -13.14
C LEU A 126 -22.48 30.16 -11.75
N SER A 127 -23.22 31.28 -11.66
CA SER A 127 -23.53 31.95 -10.40
C SER A 127 -24.39 31.13 -9.42
N VAL A 128 -25.11 30.10 -9.90
CA VAL A 128 -25.76 29.12 -9.02
C VAL A 128 -24.71 28.16 -8.45
N LEU A 129 -23.74 27.74 -9.25
CA LEU A 129 -22.66 26.84 -8.81
C LEU A 129 -21.72 27.53 -7.80
N GLU A 130 -21.33 28.79 -8.07
CA GLU A 130 -20.63 29.64 -7.11
C GLU A 130 -21.43 29.81 -5.81
N ALA A 131 -22.76 29.96 -5.89
CA ALA A 131 -23.62 30.02 -4.72
C ALA A 131 -23.77 28.67 -3.98
N VAL A 132 -23.56 27.52 -4.63
CA VAL A 132 -23.45 26.21 -3.97
C VAL A 132 -22.13 26.13 -3.21
N LEU A 133 -21.01 26.51 -3.83
CA LEU A 133 -19.69 26.55 -3.18
C LEU A 133 -19.70 27.45 -1.93
N LEU A 134 -20.35 28.62 -1.99
CA LEU A 134 -20.59 29.49 -0.82
C LEU A 134 -21.41 28.78 0.28
N GLN A 135 -22.44 28.00 -0.05
CA GLN A 135 -23.22 27.22 0.92
C GLN A 135 -22.41 26.08 1.55
N LEU A 136 -21.47 25.52 0.79
CA LEU A 136 -20.51 24.49 1.22
C LEU A 136 -19.34 25.04 2.08
N GLY A 137 -19.28 26.37 2.25
CA GLY A 137 -18.30 27.05 3.11
C GLY A 137 -17.05 27.55 2.39
N VAL A 138 -16.97 27.44 1.06
CA VAL A 138 -15.84 27.95 0.26
C VAL A 138 -15.79 29.49 0.36
N PRO A 139 -14.69 30.10 0.86
CA PRO A 139 -14.58 31.55 0.97
C PRO A 139 -14.64 32.24 -0.40
N THR A 140 -15.28 33.41 -0.48
CA THR A 140 -15.43 34.18 -1.74
C THR A 140 -14.10 34.51 -2.43
N GLN A 141 -12.98 34.57 -1.69
CA GLN A 141 -11.63 34.77 -2.24
C GLN A 141 -11.13 33.53 -2.99
N GLU A 142 -11.50 32.33 -2.55
CA GLU A 142 -10.98 31.03 -3.03
C GLU A 142 -11.84 30.38 -4.11
N ILE A 143 -13.05 30.89 -4.38
CA ILE A 143 -13.99 30.31 -5.37
C ILE A 143 -13.40 30.19 -6.79
N LYS A 144 -12.30 30.89 -7.10
CA LYS A 144 -11.58 30.78 -8.39
C LYS A 144 -10.07 30.47 -8.23
N SER A 145 -9.61 30.05 -7.05
CA SER A 145 -8.20 29.66 -6.82
C SER A 145 -7.90 28.20 -7.14
N GLY A 146 -8.92 27.33 -7.12
CA GLY A 146 -8.74 25.90 -7.36
C GLY A 146 -8.10 25.16 -6.20
N SER A 147 -8.11 25.72 -4.99
CA SER A 147 -7.28 25.21 -3.90
C SER A 147 -7.75 23.86 -3.36
N CYS A 148 -6.77 22.97 -3.13
CA CYS A 148 -6.98 21.57 -2.74
C CYS A 148 -7.58 21.43 -1.34
N SER A 149 -7.32 22.40 -0.44
CA SER A 149 -7.73 22.35 0.96
C SER A 149 -8.27 23.69 1.45
N ILE A 150 -9.49 23.67 2.00
CA ILE A 150 -10.18 24.88 2.47
C ILE A 150 -10.67 24.65 3.91
N PRO A 151 -10.31 25.50 4.88
CA PRO A 151 -10.69 25.31 6.28
C PRO A 151 -12.14 25.71 6.55
N ASN A 152 -12.77 25.06 7.54
CA ASN A 152 -14.14 25.33 7.99
C ASN A 152 -15.26 25.07 6.95
N THR A 153 -15.02 24.21 5.96
CA THR A 153 -16.05 23.73 5.03
C THR A 153 -17.05 22.78 5.71
N LYS A 154 -18.11 22.39 4.98
CA LYS A 154 -19.17 21.49 5.48
C LYS A 154 -18.74 20.03 5.63
N TYR A 155 -19.44 19.30 6.50
CA TYR A 155 -19.31 17.84 6.64
C TYR A 155 -19.96 17.10 5.47
N VAL A 156 -19.49 15.87 5.21
CA VAL A 156 -19.85 15.06 4.04
C VAL A 156 -21.36 14.94 3.79
N THR A 157 -22.15 14.58 4.81
CA THR A 157 -23.59 14.36 4.66
C THR A 157 -24.39 15.66 4.44
N GLU A 158 -23.95 16.78 5.02
CA GLU A 158 -24.55 18.10 4.77
C GLU A 158 -24.20 18.59 3.36
N ALA A 159 -22.96 18.38 2.91
CA ALA A 159 -22.53 18.72 1.56
C ALA A 159 -23.31 17.95 0.49
N TYR A 160 -23.52 16.64 0.66
CA TYR A 160 -24.39 15.86 -0.21
C TYR A 160 -25.81 16.45 -0.29
N GLU A 161 -26.40 16.83 0.85
CA GLU A 161 -27.75 17.41 0.89
C GLU A 161 -27.80 18.76 0.16
N ILE A 162 -26.81 19.64 0.36
CA ILE A 162 -26.70 20.94 -0.30
C ILE A 162 -26.59 20.77 -1.83
N ILE A 163 -25.71 19.89 -2.31
CA ILE A 163 -25.52 19.65 -3.75
C ILE A 163 -26.78 19.05 -4.38
N ALA A 164 -27.39 18.04 -3.74
CA ALA A 164 -28.61 17.40 -4.24
C ALA A 164 -29.81 18.35 -4.27
N ARG A 165 -30.00 19.18 -3.23
CA ARG A 165 -31.06 20.21 -3.17
C ARG A 165 -30.93 21.26 -4.28
N ASN A 166 -29.69 21.64 -4.63
CA ASN A 166 -29.41 22.56 -5.73
C ASN A 166 -29.41 21.86 -7.12
N GLY A 167 -29.86 20.61 -7.19
CA GLY A 167 -30.12 19.91 -8.45
C GLY A 167 -28.93 19.12 -9.01
N GLY A 168 -27.79 19.06 -8.33
CA GLY A 168 -26.64 18.28 -8.75
C GLY A 168 -26.87 16.76 -8.71
N ILE A 169 -26.00 16.03 -9.40
CA ILE A 169 -25.66 14.63 -9.11
C ILE A 169 -24.55 14.67 -8.05
N VAL A 170 -24.66 13.82 -7.03
CA VAL A 170 -23.69 13.73 -5.94
C VAL A 170 -22.94 12.41 -6.04
N ILE A 171 -21.63 12.45 -6.17
CA ILE A 171 -20.78 11.25 -6.21
C ILE A 171 -19.77 11.36 -5.07
N ALA A 172 -19.51 10.25 -4.38
CA ALA A 172 -18.35 10.13 -3.51
C ALA A 172 -17.16 9.68 -4.38
N PRO A 173 -16.20 10.56 -4.71
CA PRO A 173 -15.01 10.22 -5.49
C PRO A 173 -14.13 9.22 -4.75
N HIS A 174 -13.36 8.44 -5.51
CA HIS A 174 -12.23 7.62 -5.08
C HIS A 174 -12.34 7.04 -3.64
N VAL A 175 -13.46 6.41 -3.28
CA VAL A 175 -13.87 6.20 -1.87
C VAL A 175 -12.89 5.37 -1.05
N ASN A 176 -12.13 4.49 -1.71
CA ASN A 176 -11.10 3.61 -1.14
C ASN A 176 -9.66 4.12 -1.31
N ALA A 177 -9.48 5.41 -1.65
CA ALA A 177 -8.20 6.13 -1.69
C ALA A 177 -8.10 7.13 -0.51
N PRO A 178 -6.96 7.80 -0.27
CA PRO A 178 -6.77 8.70 0.88
C PRO A 178 -7.87 9.77 1.03
N SER A 179 -8.19 10.53 -0.01
CA SER A 179 -9.25 11.55 0.03
C SER A 179 -10.68 11.00 -0.11
N GLY A 180 -10.86 9.68 -0.14
CA GLY A 180 -12.16 9.03 -0.21
C GLY A 180 -12.91 9.06 1.13
N VAL A 181 -14.23 9.22 1.08
CA VAL A 181 -15.11 9.32 2.26
C VAL A 181 -15.02 8.11 3.22
N VAL A 182 -14.76 6.90 2.70
CA VAL A 182 -14.55 5.72 3.57
C VAL A 182 -13.22 5.85 4.30
N THR A 183 -12.14 6.21 3.60
CA THR A 183 -10.81 6.37 4.21
C THR A 183 -10.75 7.54 5.19
N GLU A 184 -11.52 8.61 4.98
CA GLU A 184 -11.71 9.67 5.99
C GLU A 184 -12.34 9.09 7.26
N THR A 185 -13.47 8.38 7.16
CA THR A 185 -14.08 7.75 8.33
C THR A 185 -13.19 6.70 9.00
N LEU A 186 -12.23 6.11 8.28
CA LEU A 186 -11.17 5.26 8.85
C LEU A 186 -10.02 6.04 9.50
N ARG A 187 -9.62 7.21 8.99
CA ARG A 187 -8.65 8.12 9.65
C ARG A 187 -9.20 8.67 10.95
N MET A 188 -10.47 9.05 10.95
CA MET A 188 -11.20 9.31 12.19
C MET A 188 -11.23 8.04 13.06
N GLY A 189 -11.34 6.86 12.45
CA GLY A 189 -11.51 5.56 13.11
C GLY A 189 -12.94 5.32 13.60
N SER A 190 -13.92 5.93 12.94
CA SER A 190 -15.30 6.00 13.41
C SER A 190 -16.02 4.65 13.35
N SER A 191 -17.04 4.49 14.21
CA SER A 191 -17.91 3.32 14.19
C SER A 191 -18.57 3.15 12.81
N GLY A 192 -19.01 1.93 12.49
CA GLY A 192 -19.59 1.60 11.18
C GLY A 192 -20.74 2.54 10.76
N GLN A 193 -21.44 3.13 11.73
CA GLN A 193 -22.50 4.12 11.53
C GLN A 193 -22.04 5.36 10.74
N SER A 194 -20.80 5.85 10.92
CA SER A 194 -20.28 6.97 10.13
C SER A 194 -19.98 6.57 8.69
N ARG A 195 -19.41 5.39 8.46
CA ARG A 195 -19.24 4.82 7.11
C ARG A 195 -20.58 4.64 6.40
N VAL A 196 -21.57 4.09 7.11
CA VAL A 196 -22.95 3.93 6.62
C VAL A 196 -23.53 5.29 6.24
N ALA A 197 -23.51 6.28 7.14
CA ALA A 197 -24.01 7.62 6.84
C ALA A 197 -23.32 8.26 5.62
N ALA A 198 -22.00 8.09 5.47
CA ALA A 198 -21.23 8.64 4.36
C ALA A 198 -21.41 7.90 3.01
N THR A 199 -21.91 6.65 3.00
CA THR A 199 -22.01 5.81 1.78
C THR A 199 -23.42 5.30 1.46
N GLN A 200 -24.39 5.50 2.36
CA GLN A 200 -25.80 5.13 2.21
C GLN A 200 -26.74 6.34 2.28
N SER A 201 -26.22 7.57 2.46
CA SER A 201 -27.00 8.82 2.48
C SER A 201 -28.01 8.90 1.31
N PRO A 202 -29.27 9.28 1.55
CA PRO A 202 -30.31 9.36 0.51
C PRO A 202 -30.02 10.43 -0.56
N HIS A 203 -29.07 11.34 -0.31
CA HIS A 203 -28.65 12.37 -1.26
C HIS A 203 -27.48 11.92 -2.17
N LEU A 204 -26.80 10.83 -1.81
CA LEU A 204 -25.68 10.28 -2.57
C LEU A 204 -26.18 9.45 -3.76
N HIS A 205 -25.65 9.68 -4.96
CA HIS A 205 -26.11 9.04 -6.19
C HIS A 205 -25.21 7.86 -6.61
N ALA A 206 -23.88 8.01 -6.48
CA ALA A 206 -22.91 6.97 -6.82
C ALA A 206 -21.68 6.98 -5.90
N LEU A 207 -20.95 5.85 -5.89
CA LEU A 207 -19.66 5.65 -5.22
C LEU A 207 -18.60 5.35 -6.29
N GLU A 208 -17.48 6.07 -6.28
CA GLU A 208 -16.39 5.87 -7.23
C GLU A 208 -15.22 5.09 -6.58
N PHE A 209 -14.65 4.10 -7.26
CA PHE A 209 -13.56 3.28 -6.69
C PHE A 209 -12.28 3.35 -7.54
N VAL A 210 -11.14 3.62 -6.89
CA VAL A 210 -9.82 3.52 -7.51
C VAL A 210 -9.51 2.05 -7.81
N ASN A 211 -9.59 1.20 -6.80
CA ASN A 211 -9.34 -0.24 -6.92
C ASN A 211 -10.65 -1.01 -7.13
N PHE A 212 -11.29 -0.83 -8.30
CA PHE A 212 -12.59 -1.42 -8.62
C PHE A 212 -12.59 -2.96 -8.65
N TYR A 213 -11.47 -3.58 -9.03
CA TYR A 213 -11.33 -5.03 -9.15
C TYR A 213 -10.42 -5.59 -8.07
N THR A 214 -11.03 -6.02 -6.98
CA THR A 214 -10.38 -6.67 -5.83
C THR A 214 -11.21 -7.89 -5.41
N THR A 215 -10.56 -8.89 -4.81
CA THR A 215 -11.12 -10.24 -4.59
C THR A 215 -11.69 -10.48 -3.19
N HIS A 216 -11.64 -9.49 -2.30
CA HIS A 216 -12.03 -9.63 -0.89
C HIS A 216 -13.35 -8.90 -0.64
N ASP A 217 -14.38 -9.62 -0.19
CA ASP A 217 -15.70 -9.04 0.10
C ASP A 217 -15.63 -8.12 1.34
N THR A 218 -15.38 -6.84 1.07
CA THR A 218 -15.17 -5.80 2.09
C THR A 218 -15.74 -4.47 1.59
N PHE A 219 -16.04 -3.57 2.54
CA PHE A 219 -16.54 -2.22 2.26
C PHE A 219 -15.55 -1.31 1.49
N LEU A 220 -14.34 -1.78 1.18
CA LEU A 220 -13.40 -1.10 0.26
C LEU A 220 -13.62 -1.50 -1.21
N THR A 221 -14.61 -2.35 -1.51
CA THR A 221 -14.88 -2.90 -2.84
C THR A 221 -16.29 -2.56 -3.35
N PRO A 222 -16.50 -2.49 -4.68
CA PRO A 222 -17.83 -2.30 -5.26
C PRO A 222 -18.84 -3.38 -4.87
N HIS A 223 -18.42 -4.64 -4.73
CA HIS A 223 -19.36 -5.77 -4.54
C HIS A 223 -20.13 -5.70 -3.22
N PHE A 224 -19.53 -5.09 -2.19
CA PHE A 224 -20.14 -4.92 -0.88
C PHE A 224 -21.38 -4.00 -0.89
N TYR A 225 -21.48 -3.07 -1.84
CA TYR A 225 -22.59 -2.12 -1.93
C TYR A 225 -23.79 -2.66 -2.72
N ASN A 226 -24.04 -3.97 -2.60
CA ASN A 226 -25.06 -4.73 -3.31
C ASN A 226 -26.47 -4.64 -2.69
N GLY A 227 -26.62 -4.13 -1.46
CA GLY A 227 -27.90 -4.08 -0.73
C GLY A 227 -28.21 -5.30 0.16
N GLN A 228 -27.25 -6.20 0.40
CA GLN A 228 -27.42 -7.45 1.16
C GLN A 228 -26.68 -7.47 2.52
N HIS A 229 -25.80 -6.50 2.77
CA HIS A 229 -25.01 -6.41 4.00
C HIS A 229 -25.75 -5.57 5.06
N GLU A 230 -25.61 -5.94 6.33
CA GLU A 230 -26.31 -5.26 7.45
C GLU A 230 -25.89 -3.78 7.57
N HIS A 231 -26.88 -2.89 7.68
CA HIS A 231 -26.74 -1.42 7.61
C HIS A 231 -26.30 -0.87 6.24
N TYR A 232 -26.25 -1.72 5.20
CA TYR A 232 -25.95 -1.36 3.82
C TYR A 232 -27.06 -1.84 2.86
N GLU A 233 -28.31 -1.66 3.27
CA GLU A 233 -29.50 -2.15 2.56
C GLU A 233 -29.80 -1.38 1.26
N ARG A 234 -29.17 -0.22 1.03
CA ARG A 234 -29.30 0.54 -0.23
C ARG A 234 -28.17 0.15 -1.19
N THR A 235 -28.52 -0.65 -2.20
CA THR A 235 -27.68 -0.89 -3.37
C THR A 235 -27.24 0.44 -4.00
N MET A 236 -25.94 0.60 -4.26
CA MET A 236 -25.36 1.82 -4.83
C MET A 236 -24.85 1.60 -6.25
N PHE A 237 -24.87 2.66 -7.05
CA PHE A 237 -24.10 2.66 -8.30
C PHE A 237 -22.61 2.79 -7.99
N CYS A 238 -21.84 1.75 -8.31
CA CYS A 238 -20.39 1.79 -8.22
C CYS A 238 -19.78 2.12 -9.59
N ILE A 239 -18.97 3.17 -9.65
CA ILE A 239 -18.36 3.70 -10.89
C ILE A 239 -16.84 3.89 -10.73
N GLN A 240 -16.20 4.43 -11.77
CA GLN A 240 -14.78 4.76 -11.78
C GLN A 240 -14.51 5.94 -12.75
N GLY A 241 -13.90 7.02 -12.27
CA GLY A 241 -13.31 8.11 -13.06
C GLY A 241 -11.78 8.08 -13.03
N SER A 242 -11.14 8.85 -13.90
CA SER A 242 -9.68 8.82 -14.08
C SER A 242 -8.88 9.54 -13.01
N ASP A 243 -9.45 10.55 -12.34
CA ASP A 243 -8.74 11.40 -11.36
C ASP A 243 -7.57 12.15 -12.05
N ALA A 244 -7.86 12.68 -13.24
CA ALA A 244 -6.84 13.15 -14.18
C ALA A 244 -6.32 14.56 -13.83
N HIS A 245 -5.05 14.61 -13.45
CA HIS A 245 -4.30 15.82 -13.10
C HIS A 245 -3.37 16.32 -14.24
N ARG A 246 -3.54 15.76 -15.44
CA ARG A 246 -2.80 16.07 -16.67
C ARG A 246 -3.55 15.53 -17.89
N VAL A 247 -3.16 15.92 -19.10
CA VAL A 247 -3.78 15.42 -20.34
C VAL A 247 -3.48 13.94 -20.52
N ARG A 248 -2.20 13.54 -20.51
CA ARG A 248 -1.76 12.16 -20.77
C ARG A 248 -1.02 11.55 -19.59
N ARG A 249 -1.24 10.25 -19.38
CA ARG A 249 -0.55 9.49 -18.35
C ARG A 249 0.98 9.58 -18.48
N VAL A 250 1.65 9.66 -17.34
CA VAL A 250 3.12 9.55 -17.21
C VAL A 250 3.51 8.28 -16.45
N GLY A 251 4.78 7.92 -16.53
CA GLY A 251 5.32 6.76 -15.83
C GLY A 251 5.52 6.96 -14.33
N ASN A 252 5.95 5.88 -13.66
CA ASN A 252 6.27 5.84 -12.24
C ASN A 252 7.45 6.75 -11.87
N ASP A 253 8.33 7.09 -12.84
CA ASP A 253 9.43 8.06 -12.69
C ASP A 253 8.96 9.53 -12.62
N ALA A 254 7.64 9.77 -12.62
CA ALA A 254 7.07 11.09 -12.44
C ALA A 254 7.35 11.65 -11.03
N THR A 255 7.62 12.95 -10.94
CA THR A 255 7.94 13.66 -9.69
C THR A 255 6.81 13.68 -8.65
N ASP A 256 5.56 13.40 -9.04
CA ASP A 256 4.50 12.96 -8.12
C ASP A 256 3.71 11.80 -8.74
N PRO A 257 3.90 10.55 -8.28
CA PRO A 257 3.16 9.39 -8.76
C PRO A 257 1.64 9.46 -8.50
N ARG A 258 1.16 10.26 -7.55
CA ARG A 258 -0.29 10.43 -7.31
C ARG A 258 -0.96 11.11 -8.49
N ARG A 259 -0.29 12.11 -9.07
CA ARG A 259 -0.75 12.88 -10.23
C ARG A 259 -0.35 12.23 -11.55
N ALA A 260 -0.14 10.91 -11.61
CA ALA A 260 0.33 10.23 -12.82
C ALA A 260 -0.76 10.00 -13.88
N HIS A 261 -2.05 10.03 -13.50
CA HIS A 261 -3.17 9.70 -14.39
C HIS A 261 -3.52 10.81 -15.38
N GLY A 262 -3.75 10.41 -16.63
CA GLY A 262 -4.29 11.27 -17.69
C GLY A 262 -5.77 11.01 -17.96
N ILE A 263 -6.36 11.87 -18.79
CA ILE A 263 -7.78 11.84 -19.15
C ILE A 263 -8.15 10.45 -19.71
N GLY A 264 -9.29 9.90 -19.26
CA GLY A 264 -9.80 8.60 -19.70
C GLY A 264 -8.90 7.41 -19.39
N ASP A 265 -7.90 7.54 -18.49
CA ASP A 265 -7.14 6.40 -17.97
C ASP A 265 -8.03 5.37 -17.29
N ARG A 266 -9.09 5.87 -16.64
CA ARG A 266 -10.17 5.08 -16.07
C ARG A 266 -11.49 5.78 -16.42
N TYR A 267 -12.54 5.01 -16.63
CA TYR A 267 -13.86 5.50 -17.00
C TYR A 267 -14.87 4.39 -16.68
N PHE A 268 -16.15 4.74 -16.65
CA PHE A 268 -17.23 3.75 -16.63
C PHE A 268 -18.03 3.82 -17.92
N GLU A 269 -18.76 2.76 -18.22
CA GLU A 269 -19.71 2.69 -19.32
C GLU A 269 -21.14 2.65 -18.77
N ALA A 270 -22.01 3.52 -19.31
CA ALA A 270 -23.42 3.56 -18.96
C ALA A 270 -24.30 3.35 -20.20
N PHE A 271 -25.42 2.65 -20.04
CA PHE A 271 -26.42 2.47 -21.08
C PHE A 271 -27.45 3.60 -21.02
N LEU A 272 -27.32 4.58 -21.92
CA LEU A 272 -28.10 5.83 -21.91
C LEU A 272 -28.88 6.01 -23.23
N PRO A 273 -30.05 6.69 -23.20
CA PRO A 273 -30.81 7.05 -24.41
C PRO A 273 -30.13 8.16 -25.23
N GLU A 274 -29.45 9.10 -24.58
CA GLU A 274 -28.73 10.22 -25.18
C GLU A 274 -27.63 10.71 -24.21
N PRO A 275 -26.53 11.31 -24.69
CA PRO A 275 -25.43 11.78 -23.83
C PRO A 275 -25.83 13.10 -23.14
N SER A 276 -26.64 13.03 -22.08
CA SER A 276 -27.12 14.20 -21.35
C SER A 276 -27.07 14.04 -19.83
N PHE A 277 -27.04 15.18 -19.13
CA PHE A 277 -27.13 15.23 -17.67
C PHE A 277 -28.43 14.59 -17.17
N GLU A 278 -29.53 14.86 -17.86
CA GLU A 278 -30.87 14.39 -17.52
C GLU A 278 -30.96 12.87 -17.64
N ALA A 279 -30.35 12.27 -18.68
CA ALA A 279 -30.28 10.83 -18.85
C ALA A 279 -29.42 10.16 -17.77
N LEU A 280 -28.25 10.73 -17.47
CA LEU A 280 -27.35 10.25 -16.41
C LEU A 280 -27.99 10.35 -15.02
N LYS A 281 -28.66 11.47 -14.71
CA LYS A 281 -29.37 11.67 -13.45
C LYS A 281 -30.57 10.73 -13.31
N ALA A 282 -31.31 10.50 -14.39
CA ALA A 282 -32.41 9.52 -14.40
C ALA A 282 -31.91 8.09 -14.19
N LEU A 283 -30.73 7.73 -14.72
CA LEU A 283 -30.09 6.44 -14.46
C LEU A 283 -29.71 6.30 -12.98
N PHE A 284 -28.97 7.25 -12.40
CA PHE A 284 -28.58 7.18 -10.99
C PHE A 284 -29.74 7.34 -9.98
N ALA A 285 -30.89 7.86 -10.41
CA ALA A 285 -32.14 7.88 -9.63
C ALA A 285 -32.99 6.60 -9.79
N SER A 286 -32.54 5.63 -10.61
CA SER A 286 -33.23 4.36 -10.85
C SER A 286 -32.61 3.19 -10.07
N SER A 287 -33.15 1.99 -10.26
CA SER A 287 -32.56 0.73 -9.76
C SER A 287 -31.94 -0.12 -10.88
N ALA A 288 -31.67 0.47 -12.05
CA ALA A 288 -31.12 -0.23 -13.22
C ALA A 288 -29.58 -0.35 -13.13
N PHE A 289 -29.08 -1.03 -12.09
CA PHE A 289 -27.66 -1.19 -11.84
C PHE A 289 -26.94 -1.92 -12.99
N GLU A 290 -27.65 -2.78 -13.73
CA GLU A 290 -27.18 -3.48 -14.94
C GLU A 290 -26.90 -2.55 -16.13
N HIS A 291 -27.39 -1.30 -16.09
CA HIS A 291 -27.05 -0.25 -17.07
C HIS A 291 -25.78 0.52 -16.73
N VAL A 292 -25.05 0.16 -15.67
CA VAL A 292 -23.72 0.68 -15.34
C VAL A 292 -22.72 -0.47 -15.31
N ARG A 293 -21.58 -0.30 -15.97
CA ARG A 293 -20.43 -1.20 -15.87
C ARG A 293 -19.14 -0.41 -15.90
N VAL A 294 -18.21 -0.67 -14.99
CA VAL A 294 -16.81 -0.31 -15.24
C VAL A 294 -16.25 -1.39 -16.18
N PRO A 295 -15.48 -1.06 -17.23
CA PRO A 295 -14.76 -2.08 -17.98
C PRO A 295 -13.72 -2.75 -17.09
N LYS A 296 -13.59 -4.08 -17.14
CA LYS A 296 -12.30 -4.68 -16.76
C LYS A 296 -11.30 -4.22 -17.82
N ARG A 297 -10.41 -3.28 -17.46
CA ARG A 297 -9.19 -2.98 -18.21
C ARG A 297 -8.56 -4.33 -18.53
N ASP A 298 -8.45 -4.68 -19.81
CA ASP A 298 -7.80 -5.92 -20.21
C ASP A 298 -6.38 -5.89 -19.63
N GLN A 299 -6.00 -6.93 -18.90
CA GLN A 299 -4.67 -7.05 -18.30
C GLN A 299 -3.58 -6.83 -19.35
N LYS A 300 -3.82 -7.23 -20.60
CA LYS A 300 -2.92 -7.05 -21.75
C LYS A 300 -2.85 -5.60 -22.24
N GLN A 301 -3.94 -4.85 -22.16
CA GLN A 301 -3.94 -3.40 -22.46
C GLN A 301 -3.28 -2.60 -21.33
N TRP A 302 -3.43 -3.04 -20.07
CA TRP A 302 -2.68 -2.50 -18.94
C TRP A 302 -1.18 -2.84 -19.01
N GLU A 303 -0.81 -4.06 -19.47
CA GLU A 303 0.59 -4.42 -19.77
C GLU A 303 1.19 -3.49 -20.84
N ILE A 304 0.44 -3.15 -21.91
CA ILE A 304 0.89 -2.18 -22.93
C ILE A 304 1.03 -0.77 -22.35
N ASP A 305 0.03 -0.28 -21.61
CA ASP A 305 0.14 1.02 -20.92
C ASP A 305 1.40 1.04 -20.05
N ASN A 306 1.58 0.03 -19.21
CA ASN A 306 2.73 -0.08 -18.32
C ASN A 306 4.06 -0.09 -19.11
N LEU A 307 4.17 -0.86 -20.20
CA LEU A 307 5.36 -0.85 -21.07
C LEU A 307 5.62 0.51 -21.74
N ARG A 308 4.57 1.22 -22.17
CA ARG A 308 4.70 2.51 -22.86
C ARG A 308 5.05 3.67 -21.92
N PHE A 309 4.60 3.61 -20.67
CA PHE A 309 4.78 4.70 -19.70
C PHE A 309 5.91 4.43 -18.70
N ASN A 310 6.14 3.18 -18.29
CA ASN A 310 7.17 2.77 -17.31
C ASN A 310 8.40 2.10 -17.96
N GLY A 311 8.46 2.02 -19.29
CA GLY A 311 9.57 1.43 -20.02
C GLY A 311 9.62 -0.09 -20.00
N GLU A 312 10.75 -0.63 -20.48
CA GLU A 312 11.02 -2.08 -20.52
C GLU A 312 11.55 -2.61 -19.18
N SER A 313 11.55 -3.94 -19.03
CA SER A 313 12.08 -4.60 -17.84
C SER A 313 12.75 -5.94 -18.19
N ARG A 314 13.18 -6.67 -17.15
CA ARG A 314 13.71 -8.04 -17.27
C ARG A 314 12.74 -9.02 -17.96
N HIS A 315 11.42 -8.83 -17.85
CA HIS A 315 10.42 -9.77 -18.37
C HIS A 315 9.45 -9.16 -19.39
N PHE A 316 9.57 -7.87 -19.72
CA PHE A 316 8.67 -7.16 -20.64
C PHE A 316 9.46 -6.28 -21.61
N ILE A 317 9.20 -6.43 -22.91
CA ILE A 317 9.92 -5.78 -24.01
C ILE A 317 8.93 -5.19 -25.02
N LEU A 318 9.21 -3.98 -25.54
CA LEU A 318 8.43 -3.33 -26.60
C LEU A 318 9.33 -2.98 -27.81
N ARG A 319 8.92 -3.36 -29.02
CA ARG A 319 9.74 -3.21 -30.24
C ARG A 319 8.92 -2.77 -31.47
N PRO A 320 9.51 -2.03 -32.42
CA PRO A 320 8.83 -1.63 -33.66
C PRO A 320 8.69 -2.82 -34.64
N ALA A 321 7.67 -2.78 -35.50
CA ALA A 321 7.33 -3.86 -36.43
C ALA A 321 8.14 -3.85 -37.75
N THR A 322 9.43 -3.51 -37.70
CA THR A 322 10.30 -3.39 -38.88
C THR A 322 10.98 -4.72 -39.24
N SER A 323 11.32 -4.92 -40.53
CA SER A 323 12.09 -6.12 -40.93
C SER A 323 13.42 -6.18 -40.19
N ALA A 324 14.12 -5.04 -40.06
CA ALA A 324 15.42 -4.96 -39.42
C ALA A 324 15.41 -5.40 -37.95
N TYR A 325 14.31 -5.15 -37.20
CA TYR A 325 14.16 -5.72 -35.87
C TYR A 325 13.83 -7.21 -35.91
N LEU A 326 12.88 -7.63 -36.76
CA LEU A 326 12.51 -9.04 -36.83
C LEU A 326 13.71 -9.93 -37.16
N ASP A 327 14.69 -9.46 -37.95
CA ASP A 327 15.87 -10.23 -38.32
C ASP A 327 16.84 -10.47 -37.13
N THR A 328 16.71 -9.75 -36.01
CA THR A 328 17.46 -9.95 -34.74
C THR A 328 16.61 -10.32 -33.51
N ALA A 329 15.27 -10.37 -33.63
CA ALA A 329 14.34 -10.59 -32.51
C ALA A 329 14.59 -11.87 -31.68
N TRP A 330 15.27 -12.88 -32.25
CA TRP A 330 15.74 -14.07 -31.52
C TRP A 330 16.65 -13.76 -30.32
N GLN A 331 17.34 -12.61 -30.31
CA GLN A 331 18.16 -12.16 -29.17
C GLN A 331 17.29 -11.80 -27.96
N ASP A 332 16.23 -11.00 -28.16
CA ASP A 332 15.24 -10.68 -27.11
C ASP A 332 14.52 -11.96 -26.65
N MET A 333 14.15 -12.86 -27.56
CA MET A 333 13.49 -14.13 -27.20
C MET A 333 14.39 -15.06 -26.39
N ALA A 334 15.69 -15.14 -26.70
CA ALA A 334 16.67 -15.89 -25.91
C ALA A 334 16.89 -15.26 -24.52
N ALA A 335 16.95 -13.93 -24.46
CA ALA A 335 17.13 -13.18 -23.21
C ALA A 335 15.95 -13.36 -22.24
N LEU A 336 14.71 -13.33 -22.75
CA LEU A 336 13.51 -13.63 -21.96
C LEU A 336 13.48 -15.10 -21.52
N ALA A 337 13.86 -16.05 -22.38
CA ALA A 337 13.91 -17.47 -22.00
C ALA A 337 14.98 -17.77 -20.93
N ASN A 338 16.11 -17.06 -20.94
CA ASN A 338 17.12 -17.09 -19.86
C ASN A 338 16.70 -16.34 -18.59
N ALA A 339 15.67 -15.49 -18.66
CA ALA A 339 15.10 -14.75 -17.54
C ALA A 339 13.81 -15.40 -17.00
N ASP A 340 13.66 -16.72 -17.17
CA ASP A 340 12.51 -17.52 -16.72
C ASP A 340 11.17 -17.25 -17.46
N GLY A 341 11.21 -16.42 -18.51
CA GLY A 341 10.10 -16.14 -19.43
C GLY A 341 9.84 -14.64 -19.62
N GLY A 342 8.74 -14.30 -20.31
CA GLY A 342 8.28 -12.92 -20.40
C GLY A 342 7.39 -12.62 -21.60
N VAL A 343 7.16 -11.33 -21.85
CA VAL A 343 6.30 -10.82 -22.92
C VAL A 343 7.10 -9.86 -23.82
N LEU A 344 7.15 -10.20 -25.11
CA LEU A 344 7.63 -9.34 -26.19
C LEU A 344 6.42 -8.79 -26.94
N ILE A 345 6.27 -7.46 -26.99
CA ILE A 345 5.23 -6.79 -27.77
C ILE A 345 5.87 -6.15 -29.00
N ILE A 346 5.33 -6.47 -30.18
CA ILE A 346 5.79 -5.92 -31.46
C ILE A 346 4.69 -5.04 -32.05
N GLY A 347 4.99 -3.75 -32.19
CA GLY A 347 4.18 -2.78 -32.90
C GLY A 347 4.18 -1.36 -32.32
N ALA A 348 3.91 -0.39 -33.19
CA ALA A 348 3.43 0.95 -32.89
C ALA A 348 4.26 1.89 -31.98
N ILE A 349 5.58 1.74 -31.94
CA ILE A 349 6.47 2.92 -31.94
C ILE A 349 6.63 3.34 -33.41
N ASP A 350 6.70 4.65 -33.67
CA ASP A 350 6.50 5.22 -35.01
C ASP A 350 7.55 4.74 -36.05
N ASP A 351 7.11 4.25 -37.22
CA ASP A 351 7.19 4.97 -38.51
C ASP A 351 6.58 4.11 -39.67
N GLN A 352 7.10 4.20 -40.91
CA GLN A 352 6.29 3.98 -42.14
C GLN A 352 6.11 2.54 -42.64
N GLU A 353 6.94 1.57 -42.22
CA GLU A 353 6.93 0.21 -42.79
C GLU A 353 6.10 -0.76 -41.93
N ARG A 354 4.97 -1.25 -42.48
CA ARG A 354 4.01 -2.10 -41.77
C ARG A 354 4.07 -3.55 -42.25
N LEU A 355 4.84 -4.39 -41.54
CA LEU A 355 4.71 -5.84 -41.65
C LEU A 355 3.40 -6.30 -40.99
N THR A 356 2.73 -7.29 -41.58
CA THR A 356 1.43 -7.76 -41.07
C THR A 356 1.60 -8.77 -39.91
N PRO A 357 0.61 -8.88 -38.99
CA PRO A 357 0.68 -9.84 -37.88
C PRO A 357 0.98 -11.29 -38.27
N PRO A 358 0.49 -11.85 -39.40
CA PRO A 358 0.89 -13.18 -39.88
C PRO A 358 2.37 -13.27 -40.26
N GLU A 359 2.94 -12.25 -40.91
CA GLU A 359 4.36 -12.23 -41.32
C GLU A 359 5.28 -12.15 -40.11
N ILE A 360 4.92 -11.33 -39.10
CA ILE A 360 5.61 -11.27 -37.80
C ILE A 360 5.59 -12.66 -37.15
N SER A 361 4.41 -13.28 -37.05
CA SER A 361 4.23 -14.59 -36.40
C SER A 361 5.09 -15.68 -37.04
N GLU A 362 5.15 -15.73 -38.37
CA GLU A 362 5.84 -16.81 -39.08
C GLU A 362 7.37 -16.65 -39.09
N ARG A 363 7.88 -15.41 -39.17
CA ARG A 363 9.32 -15.14 -39.01
C ARG A 363 9.79 -15.55 -37.61
N LEU A 364 9.07 -15.19 -36.55
CA LEU A 364 9.45 -15.52 -35.17
C LEU A 364 9.46 -17.04 -34.92
N ARG A 365 8.47 -17.79 -35.42
CA ARG A 365 8.46 -19.28 -35.34
C ARG A 365 9.67 -19.89 -36.06
N THR A 366 9.97 -19.39 -37.26
CA THR A 366 11.12 -19.83 -38.06
C THR A 366 12.42 -19.60 -37.28
N GLN A 367 12.60 -18.40 -36.71
CA GLN A 367 13.78 -18.07 -35.94
C GLN A 367 13.91 -18.90 -34.67
N ILE A 368 12.87 -19.05 -33.85
CA ILE A 368 12.99 -19.84 -32.61
C ILE A 368 13.25 -21.33 -32.89
N THR A 369 12.87 -21.81 -34.08
CA THR A 369 13.17 -23.18 -34.52
C THR A 369 14.61 -23.37 -35.03
N THR A 370 15.31 -22.29 -35.38
CA THR A 370 16.63 -22.32 -36.07
C THR A 370 17.76 -21.60 -35.32
N GLN A 371 17.46 -20.66 -34.43
CA GLN A 371 18.41 -19.76 -33.79
C GLN A 371 18.59 -19.96 -32.28
N ILE A 372 17.74 -20.75 -31.61
CA ILE A 372 17.76 -20.97 -30.15
C ILE A 372 17.65 -22.46 -29.84
N ASP A 373 18.47 -22.95 -28.90
CA ASP A 373 18.36 -24.29 -28.31
C ASP A 373 18.67 -24.24 -26.79
N PRO A 374 17.86 -24.86 -25.90
CA PRO A 374 16.55 -25.47 -26.17
C PRO A 374 15.52 -24.48 -26.71
N LYS A 375 14.39 -24.98 -27.23
CA LYS A 375 13.40 -24.16 -27.95
C LYS A 375 12.26 -23.72 -27.03
N PRO A 376 12.17 -22.45 -26.62
CA PRO A 376 11.09 -21.98 -25.76
C PRO A 376 9.77 -21.94 -26.53
N ALA A 377 8.65 -22.07 -25.81
CA ALA A 377 7.32 -22.05 -26.38
C ALA A 377 6.83 -20.60 -26.55
N LEU A 378 6.10 -20.35 -27.64
CA LEU A 378 5.53 -19.04 -27.96
C LEU A 378 4.00 -19.13 -27.96
N SER A 379 3.34 -18.32 -27.14
CA SER A 379 1.94 -17.95 -27.36
C SER A 379 1.89 -16.61 -28.07
N MET A 380 1.12 -16.48 -29.15
CA MET A 380 1.04 -15.27 -29.97
C MET A 380 -0.41 -14.81 -30.04
N GLU A 381 -0.65 -13.52 -29.78
CA GLU A 381 -1.98 -12.92 -29.79
C GLU A 381 -1.98 -11.60 -30.58
N LEU A 382 -2.97 -11.46 -31.46
CA LEU A 382 -3.27 -10.20 -32.14
C LEU A 382 -4.18 -9.36 -31.26
N MET A 383 -3.77 -8.14 -30.95
CA MET A 383 -4.49 -7.24 -30.06
C MET A 383 -4.75 -5.89 -30.74
N ASN A 384 -5.91 -5.28 -30.47
CA ASN A 384 -6.22 -3.92 -30.88
C ASN A 384 -6.14 -3.01 -29.64
N TYR A 385 -5.29 -1.99 -29.72
CA TYR A 385 -5.02 -1.04 -28.65
C TYR A 385 -4.93 0.37 -29.25
N GLU A 386 -5.71 1.31 -28.72
CA GLU A 386 -5.84 2.69 -29.22
C GLU A 386 -6.10 2.78 -30.75
N GLY A 387 -6.77 1.78 -31.33
CA GLY A 387 -7.05 1.70 -32.77
C GLY A 387 -5.90 1.18 -33.63
N ARG A 388 -4.81 0.70 -33.03
CA ARG A 388 -3.65 0.10 -33.70
C ARG A 388 -3.60 -1.42 -33.45
N GLU A 389 -3.18 -2.18 -34.45
CA GLU A 389 -2.91 -3.62 -34.31
C GLU A 389 -1.51 -3.86 -33.74
N LEU A 390 -1.41 -4.75 -32.75
CA LEU A 390 -0.16 -5.14 -32.08
C LEU A 390 -0.09 -6.67 -31.98
N VAL A 391 1.13 -7.21 -31.97
CA VAL A 391 1.36 -8.63 -31.68
C VAL A 391 1.98 -8.77 -30.30
N ARG A 392 1.27 -9.43 -29.37
CA ARG A 392 1.79 -9.84 -28.06
C ARG A 392 2.33 -11.27 -28.19
N ILE A 393 3.61 -11.46 -27.91
CA ILE A 393 4.26 -12.77 -27.85
C ILE A 393 4.65 -13.06 -26.41
N GLU A 394 4.16 -14.17 -25.85
CA GLU A 394 4.48 -14.66 -24.51
C GLU A 394 5.47 -15.82 -24.65
N ILE A 395 6.71 -15.61 -24.18
CA ILE A 395 7.83 -16.55 -24.24
C ILE A 395 7.81 -17.38 -22.96
N LYS A 396 7.75 -18.71 -23.09
CA LYS A 396 7.79 -19.65 -21.96
C LYS A 396 8.97 -20.60 -22.09
N PRO A 397 9.84 -20.71 -21.06
CA PRO A 397 10.82 -21.78 -20.99
C PRO A 397 10.15 -23.16 -21.09
N THR A 398 10.72 -24.04 -21.90
CA THR A 398 10.29 -25.45 -22.08
C THR A 398 11.24 -26.44 -21.41
N ALA A 399 12.46 -25.99 -21.16
CA ALA A 399 13.50 -26.66 -20.42
C ALA A 399 14.20 -25.66 -19.48
N LEU A 400 15.06 -26.17 -18.60
CA LEU A 400 15.93 -25.35 -17.77
C LEU A 400 16.95 -24.59 -18.65
N PRO A 401 17.33 -23.35 -18.30
CA PRO A 401 18.34 -22.60 -19.04
C PRO A 401 19.75 -23.22 -18.84
N PRO A 402 20.79 -22.83 -19.61
CA PRO A 402 20.82 -21.75 -20.59
C PRO A 402 20.13 -22.05 -21.91
N TYR A 403 19.41 -21.05 -22.42
CA TYR A 403 19.03 -20.90 -23.81
C TYR A 403 20.20 -20.29 -24.57
N ILE A 404 20.80 -21.09 -25.44
CA ILE A 404 21.99 -20.77 -26.23
C ILE A 404 21.55 -20.45 -27.65
N THR A 405 22.14 -19.42 -28.26
CA THR A 405 21.85 -19.00 -29.63
C THR A 405 22.80 -19.63 -30.64
N SER A 406 22.43 -19.63 -31.93
CA SER A 406 23.16 -20.34 -33.01
C SER A 406 24.59 -19.84 -33.27
N ASP A 407 24.90 -18.62 -32.83
CA ASP A 407 26.23 -18.02 -32.79
C ASP A 407 27.09 -18.48 -31.59
N GLY A 408 26.54 -19.31 -30.70
CA GLY A 408 27.18 -19.79 -29.47
C GLY A 408 27.09 -18.82 -28.29
N ALA A 409 26.36 -17.72 -28.42
CA ALA A 409 26.14 -16.78 -27.32
C ALA A 409 25.02 -17.24 -26.37
N MET A 410 24.97 -16.59 -25.21
CA MET A 410 23.81 -16.57 -24.32
C MET A 410 23.45 -15.09 -24.14
N TYR A 411 22.16 -14.77 -24.21
CA TYR A 411 21.66 -13.42 -24.02
C TYR A 411 20.93 -13.29 -22.69
N VAL A 412 21.04 -12.11 -22.06
CA VAL A 412 20.38 -11.74 -20.80
C VAL A 412 19.75 -10.37 -20.92
N ARG A 413 18.74 -10.12 -20.07
CA ARG A 413 18.18 -8.80 -19.83
C ARG A 413 18.93 -8.15 -18.69
N ARG A 414 19.64 -7.05 -18.99
CA ARG A 414 20.24 -6.16 -17.98
C ARG A 414 19.45 -4.86 -18.05
N ASP A 415 18.67 -4.62 -16.99
CA ASP A 415 17.76 -3.48 -16.88
C ASP A 415 16.75 -3.43 -18.06
N ASP A 416 16.86 -2.43 -18.93
CA ASP A 416 16.04 -2.26 -20.15
C ASP A 416 16.67 -2.90 -21.41
N ALA A 417 17.92 -3.35 -21.35
CA ALA A 417 18.72 -3.76 -22.50
C ALA A 417 18.90 -5.28 -22.61
N THR A 418 18.90 -5.77 -23.85
CA THR A 418 19.23 -7.17 -24.19
C THR A 418 20.70 -7.24 -24.60
N VAL A 419 21.51 -7.99 -23.86
CA VAL A 419 22.98 -8.03 -24.02
C VAL A 419 23.53 -9.46 -23.95
N PRO A 420 24.68 -9.74 -24.59
CA PRO A 420 25.41 -10.99 -24.36
C PRO A 420 25.82 -11.14 -22.90
N ALA A 421 25.61 -12.33 -22.35
CA ALA A 421 25.89 -12.66 -20.96
C ALA A 421 27.40 -12.69 -20.67
N THR A 422 27.80 -12.10 -19.55
CA THR A 422 29.15 -12.22 -19.02
C THR A 422 29.39 -13.60 -18.43
N ARG A 423 30.66 -13.96 -18.21
CA ARG A 423 31.07 -15.22 -17.58
C ARG A 423 30.31 -15.52 -16.28
N ASP A 424 30.07 -14.52 -15.46
CA ASP A 424 29.53 -14.72 -14.12
C ASP A 424 27.99 -14.77 -14.13
N GLU A 425 27.33 -14.05 -15.05
CA GLU A 425 25.91 -14.25 -15.37
C GLU A 425 25.66 -15.64 -15.95
N ILE A 426 26.52 -16.16 -16.83
CA ILE A 426 26.45 -17.54 -17.36
C ILE A 426 26.56 -18.57 -16.22
N LEU A 427 27.49 -18.36 -15.28
CA LEU A 427 27.64 -19.23 -14.10
C LEU A 427 26.42 -19.14 -13.17
N GLN A 428 25.77 -17.96 -13.05
CA GLN A 428 24.56 -17.78 -12.27
C GLN A 428 23.36 -18.51 -12.91
N ILE A 429 23.17 -18.37 -14.22
CA ILE A 429 22.12 -19.08 -14.98
C ILE A 429 22.27 -20.60 -14.84
N ALA A 430 23.49 -21.11 -15.02
CA ALA A 430 23.77 -22.54 -14.87
C ALA A 430 23.54 -23.04 -13.42
N ARG A 431 23.82 -22.23 -12.40
CA ARG A 431 23.53 -22.56 -10.99
C ARG A 431 22.03 -22.55 -10.71
N HIS A 432 21.28 -21.58 -11.23
CA HIS A 432 19.82 -21.49 -11.08
C HIS A 432 19.13 -22.71 -11.73
N ALA A 433 19.57 -23.10 -12.93
CA ALA A 433 19.11 -24.32 -13.60
C ALA A 433 19.40 -25.60 -12.78
N LEU A 434 20.57 -25.69 -12.14
CA LEU A 434 20.95 -26.81 -11.26
C LEU A 434 20.26 -26.78 -9.87
N ALA A 435 19.61 -25.67 -9.51
CA ALA A 435 18.68 -25.61 -8.39
C ALA A 435 17.29 -26.11 -8.82
N ASN A 436 16.71 -25.50 -9.85
CA ASN A 436 15.35 -25.77 -10.32
C ASN A 436 15.19 -27.17 -10.95
N GLY A 437 16.26 -27.78 -11.45
CA GLY A 437 16.27 -29.16 -11.93
C GLY A 437 16.28 -30.25 -10.86
N ALA A 438 16.16 -29.88 -9.58
CA ALA A 438 16.24 -30.81 -8.44
C ALA A 438 14.92 -30.95 -7.67
N THR A 439 13.75 -30.89 -8.32
CA THR A 439 12.49 -31.22 -7.66
C THR A 439 12.43 -32.70 -7.25
N THR A 440 12.64 -32.96 -5.96
CA THR A 440 12.52 -34.28 -5.33
C THR A 440 11.20 -34.39 -4.56
N PRO A 441 10.66 -35.60 -4.25
CA PRO A 441 9.36 -35.79 -3.59
C PRO A 441 9.24 -35.33 -2.12
N LEU A 442 10.04 -34.34 -1.72
CA LEU A 442 10.13 -33.72 -0.40
C LEU A 442 9.96 -32.19 -0.45
N ASP A 443 9.78 -31.62 -1.65
CA ASP A 443 9.60 -30.18 -1.88
C ASP A 443 8.15 -29.91 -2.33
N ASN A 444 7.24 -29.91 -1.36
CA ASN A 444 5.79 -29.77 -1.59
C ASN A 444 5.34 -28.30 -1.73
N GLY A 445 6.25 -27.34 -1.55
CA GLY A 445 5.93 -25.91 -1.45
C GLY A 445 5.48 -25.44 -0.06
N GLU A 446 5.67 -26.25 0.98
CA GLU A 446 5.48 -25.84 2.39
C GLU A 446 6.74 -25.19 2.97
N GLU A 447 6.62 -24.54 4.13
CA GLU A 447 7.75 -23.92 4.85
C GLU A 447 8.79 -24.96 5.33
N LEU A 448 10.02 -24.50 5.54
CA LEU A 448 11.13 -25.35 5.96
C LEU A 448 10.90 -25.95 7.37
N ASP A 449 10.67 -27.26 7.46
CA ASP A 449 10.63 -28.00 8.73
C ASP A 449 12.01 -27.97 9.40
N LEU A 450 12.18 -27.02 10.33
CA LEU A 450 13.42 -26.79 11.06
C LEU A 450 13.77 -27.99 11.95
N PRO A 451 15.02 -28.52 11.92
CA PRO A 451 15.40 -29.63 12.76
C PRO A 451 15.23 -29.31 14.25
N ARG A 452 14.40 -30.09 14.97
CA ARG A 452 14.05 -29.89 16.39
C ARG A 452 15.20 -30.14 17.38
N SER A 453 16.42 -30.28 16.89
CA SER A 453 17.64 -30.37 17.69
C SER A 453 18.87 -30.04 16.86
N GLY A 454 19.91 -29.52 17.49
CA GLY A 454 21.07 -28.93 16.80
C GLY A 454 21.10 -27.42 17.05
N VAL A 455 22.05 -26.73 16.43
CA VAL A 455 22.11 -25.26 16.48
C VAL A 455 22.34 -24.68 15.09
N GLU A 456 21.93 -23.44 14.92
CA GLU A 456 22.10 -22.62 13.72
C GLU A 456 22.94 -21.39 14.06
N ILE A 457 23.68 -20.85 13.08
CA ILE A 457 24.30 -19.52 13.20
C ILE A 457 23.48 -18.56 12.35
N VAL A 458 22.85 -17.59 13.01
CA VAL A 458 21.84 -16.69 12.42
C VAL A 458 22.37 -15.29 12.16
N GLY A 459 23.55 -14.97 12.70
CA GLY A 459 24.23 -13.71 12.48
C GLY A 459 25.74 -13.83 12.69
N GLU A 460 26.51 -13.12 11.86
CA GLU A 460 27.94 -12.88 12.03
C GLU A 460 28.18 -11.36 11.97
N GLN A 461 28.99 -10.83 12.89
CA GLN A 461 29.45 -9.44 12.88
C GLN A 461 30.94 -9.34 13.24
N LYS A 462 31.63 -8.32 12.73
CA LYS A 462 33.03 -8.03 13.04
C LYS A 462 33.16 -6.76 13.88
N ARG A 463 33.27 -6.91 15.20
CA ARG A 463 33.41 -5.79 16.15
C ARG A 463 34.88 -5.64 16.57
N VAL A 464 35.49 -4.48 16.26
CA VAL A 464 36.88 -4.12 16.62
C VAL A 464 37.93 -5.18 16.22
N GLY A 465 37.77 -5.77 15.03
CA GLY A 465 38.69 -6.80 14.49
C GLY A 465 38.47 -8.21 15.03
N VAL A 466 37.67 -8.39 16.07
CA VAL A 466 37.19 -9.69 16.57
C VAL A 466 35.85 -10.03 15.90
N TRP A 467 35.58 -11.32 15.72
CA TRP A 467 34.30 -11.79 15.19
C TRP A 467 33.38 -12.26 16.32
N SER A 468 32.11 -11.89 16.22
CA SER A 468 31.01 -12.28 17.09
C SER A 468 29.93 -12.97 16.26
N TYR A 469 29.37 -14.07 16.76
CA TYR A 469 28.30 -14.83 16.11
C TYR A 469 27.12 -14.95 17.05
N GLU A 470 25.94 -14.98 16.47
CA GLU A 470 24.70 -15.32 17.15
C GLU A 470 24.34 -16.78 16.84
N VAL A 471 24.35 -17.64 17.87
CA VAL A 471 23.98 -19.06 17.75
C VAL A 471 22.57 -19.28 18.29
N ARG A 472 21.65 -19.73 17.43
CA ARG A 472 20.29 -20.14 17.79
C ARG A 472 20.27 -21.63 18.14
N ASP A 473 19.91 -22.00 19.37
CA ASP A 473 19.70 -23.41 19.72
C ASP A 473 18.28 -23.85 19.32
N LEU A 474 18.17 -24.86 18.45
CA LEU A 474 16.89 -25.27 17.83
C LEU A 474 15.93 -25.99 18.80
N ARG A 475 16.28 -26.06 20.09
CA ARG A 475 15.45 -26.64 21.17
C ARG A 475 14.91 -25.60 22.15
N THR A 476 15.50 -24.41 22.20
CA THR A 476 15.19 -23.36 23.20
C THR A 476 15.14 -21.94 22.62
N THR A 477 15.52 -21.76 21.35
CA THR A 477 15.48 -20.51 20.56
C THR A 477 16.27 -19.31 21.12
N THR A 478 16.88 -19.46 22.29
CA THR A 478 17.78 -18.48 22.93
C THR A 478 19.09 -18.32 22.16
N GLY A 479 19.45 -17.09 21.82
CA GLY A 479 20.74 -16.73 21.21
C GLY A 479 21.92 -16.88 22.19
N VAL A 480 23.10 -17.25 21.66
CA VAL A 480 24.34 -17.42 22.44
C VAL A 480 25.54 -16.74 21.76
N GLU A 481 26.29 -15.95 22.55
CA GLU A 481 27.52 -15.26 22.14
C GLU A 481 28.77 -16.16 22.21
N ARG A 482 29.80 -15.79 21.43
CA ARG A 482 31.05 -16.56 21.22
C ARG A 482 31.87 -16.85 22.48
N ASP A 483 31.82 -15.98 23.49
CA ASP A 483 32.53 -16.12 24.77
C ASP A 483 31.85 -17.10 25.73
N ARG A 484 30.51 -17.22 25.64
CA ARG A 484 29.66 -18.13 26.43
C ARG A 484 29.43 -19.47 25.73
N ALA A 485 29.75 -19.57 24.45
CA ALA A 485 29.61 -20.77 23.65
C ALA A 485 30.43 -21.95 24.21
N GLN A 486 29.75 -22.99 24.70
CA GLN A 486 30.36 -24.26 25.11
C GLN A 486 29.73 -25.46 24.40
N GLY A 487 30.48 -26.57 24.32
CA GLY A 487 30.00 -27.80 23.71
C GLY A 487 29.62 -27.63 22.23
N LEU A 488 28.34 -27.82 21.91
CA LEU A 488 27.83 -27.75 20.53
C LEU A 488 27.92 -26.34 19.93
N TRP A 489 27.73 -25.30 20.75
CA TRP A 489 27.80 -23.90 20.30
C TRP A 489 29.22 -23.53 19.84
N ALA A 490 30.24 -23.98 20.59
CA ALA A 490 31.64 -23.81 20.21
C ALA A 490 32.02 -24.60 18.94
N TYR A 491 31.44 -25.79 18.76
CA TYR A 491 31.63 -26.59 17.53
C TYR A 491 31.07 -25.88 16.29
N ALA A 492 29.84 -25.35 16.39
CA ALA A 492 29.20 -24.63 15.29
C ALA A 492 30.03 -23.40 14.88
N ILE A 493 30.41 -22.56 15.84
CA ILE A 493 31.24 -21.36 15.60
C ILE A 493 32.58 -21.73 14.95
N ALA A 494 33.29 -22.75 15.46
CA ALA A 494 34.58 -23.16 14.89
C ALA A 494 34.45 -23.64 13.44
N ARG A 495 33.34 -24.31 13.08
CA ARG A 495 33.07 -24.74 11.69
C ARG A 495 32.64 -23.59 10.78
N HIS A 496 31.94 -22.59 11.31
CA HIS A 496 31.59 -21.37 10.59
C HIS A 496 32.85 -20.50 10.34
N GLU A 497 33.77 -20.45 11.30
CA GLU A 497 35.09 -19.81 11.14
C GLU A 497 35.93 -20.46 10.05
N GLU A 498 35.97 -21.80 9.98
CA GLU A 498 36.65 -22.51 8.90
C GLU A 498 36.00 -22.27 7.52
N LEU A 499 34.68 -22.09 7.47
CA LEU A 499 33.95 -21.75 6.24
C LEU A 499 34.27 -20.33 5.76
N ARG A 500 34.09 -19.31 6.60
CA ARG A 500 34.41 -17.92 6.26
C ARG A 500 35.90 -17.74 5.91
N ASP A 501 36.79 -18.45 6.59
CA ASP A 501 38.23 -18.42 6.28
C ASP A 501 38.59 -19.19 4.98
N HIS A 502 37.59 -19.66 4.21
CA HIS A 502 37.75 -20.41 2.95
C HIS A 502 38.58 -21.70 3.09
N LYS A 503 38.62 -22.29 4.30
CA LYS A 503 39.28 -23.58 4.58
C LYS A 503 38.39 -24.78 4.25
N ILE A 504 37.10 -24.52 4.04
CA ILE A 504 36.07 -25.47 3.63
C ILE A 504 35.44 -24.95 2.33
N ASP A 505 35.18 -25.85 1.40
CA ASP A 505 34.36 -25.61 0.21
C ASP A 505 33.24 -26.65 0.17
N PHE A 506 32.00 -26.19 0.04
CA PHE A 506 30.82 -27.04 -0.05
C PHE A 506 30.72 -27.80 -1.38
N SER A 507 31.38 -27.32 -2.45
CA SER A 507 31.22 -27.80 -3.85
C SER A 507 31.33 -29.30 -4.04
N ASN A 508 32.15 -29.97 -3.22
CA ASN A 508 32.40 -31.41 -3.25
C ASN A 508 32.17 -32.10 -1.89
N GLN A 509 31.68 -31.37 -0.88
CA GLN A 509 31.51 -31.90 0.49
C GLN A 509 30.05 -32.14 0.88
N VAL A 510 29.08 -31.53 0.19
CA VAL A 510 27.66 -31.64 0.53
C VAL A 510 26.93 -32.60 -0.41
N ARG A 511 26.15 -33.53 0.14
CA ARG A 511 25.21 -34.37 -0.60
C ARG A 511 23.84 -33.69 -0.61
N TRP A 512 23.48 -33.12 -1.75
CA TRP A 512 22.21 -32.42 -1.97
C TRP A 512 21.10 -33.35 -2.47
N HIS A 513 19.86 -33.09 -2.05
CA HIS A 513 18.63 -33.65 -2.58
C HIS A 513 17.56 -32.56 -2.52
N GLY A 514 17.16 -32.03 -3.67
CA GLY A 514 16.37 -30.80 -3.74
C GLY A 514 17.01 -29.63 -3.01
N ARG A 515 16.26 -29.00 -2.10
CA ARG A 515 16.74 -27.89 -1.26
C ARG A 515 17.49 -28.34 -0.01
N LEU A 516 17.46 -29.64 0.32
CA LEU A 516 18.07 -30.17 1.53
C LEU A 516 19.47 -30.75 1.26
N GLY A 517 20.43 -30.46 2.13
CA GLY A 517 21.82 -30.91 1.99
C GLY A 517 22.34 -31.57 3.27
N VAL A 518 23.04 -32.70 3.12
CA VAL A 518 23.84 -33.31 4.19
C VAL A 518 25.30 -32.98 3.94
N TRP A 519 25.91 -32.17 4.81
CA TRP A 519 27.34 -31.89 4.77
C TRP A 519 28.15 -33.00 5.46
N ARG A 520 27.67 -33.46 6.62
CA ARG A 520 28.43 -34.42 7.43
C ARG A 520 27.53 -35.33 8.25
N THR A 521 27.93 -36.58 8.39
CA THR A 521 27.45 -37.51 9.41
C THR A 521 28.63 -37.93 10.28
N PHE A 522 28.48 -37.87 11.60
CA PHE A 522 29.52 -38.25 12.56
C PHE A 522 28.90 -38.86 13.83
N GLN A 523 29.69 -39.57 14.62
CA GLN A 523 29.21 -40.16 15.89
C GLN A 523 29.72 -39.37 17.09
N GLN A 524 28.84 -39.16 18.07
CA GLN A 524 29.15 -38.47 19.31
C GLN A 524 28.61 -39.31 20.49
N GLY A 525 29.50 -40.09 21.11
CA GLY A 525 29.10 -41.19 21.97
C GLY A 525 28.38 -42.27 21.16
N ASN A 526 27.35 -42.89 21.73
CA ASN A 526 26.59 -43.97 21.08
C ASN A 526 25.39 -43.45 20.25
N ARG A 527 25.53 -42.29 19.59
CA ARG A 527 24.49 -41.64 18.78
C ARG A 527 25.08 -40.96 17.54
N ASN A 528 24.32 -41.00 16.45
CA ASN A 528 24.66 -40.28 15.22
C ASN A 528 24.32 -38.78 15.35
N LYS A 529 25.10 -37.96 14.66
CA LYS A 529 25.00 -36.50 14.56
C LYS A 529 25.20 -36.07 13.11
N TYR A 530 24.51 -35.01 12.72
CA TYR A 530 24.46 -34.53 11.35
C TYR A 530 24.75 -33.03 11.27
N ASP A 531 25.58 -32.61 10.32
CA ASP A 531 25.66 -31.21 9.88
C ASP A 531 24.89 -31.11 8.56
N LEU A 532 23.87 -30.23 8.51
CA LEU A 532 22.86 -30.12 7.47
C LEU A 532 22.80 -28.69 6.92
N LEU A 533 22.26 -28.51 5.72
CA LEU A 533 22.01 -27.20 5.11
C LEU A 533 20.67 -27.19 4.37
N HIS A 534 20.06 -26.01 4.30
CA HIS A 534 19.03 -25.70 3.31
C HIS A 534 19.64 -24.85 2.18
N ARG A 535 18.91 -24.69 1.09
CA ARG A 535 19.13 -23.65 0.09
C ARG A 535 17.80 -23.12 -0.42
N ASP A 536 17.71 -21.82 -0.63
CA ASP A 536 16.50 -21.16 -1.09
C ASP A 536 16.10 -21.58 -2.53
N ALA A 537 14.99 -21.03 -3.03
CA ALA A 537 14.55 -21.29 -4.40
C ALA A 537 15.57 -20.85 -5.48
N ASN A 538 16.44 -19.88 -5.18
CA ASN A 538 17.50 -19.41 -6.07
C ASN A 538 18.77 -20.28 -6.00
N GLY A 539 18.84 -21.24 -5.05
CA GLY A 539 19.99 -22.10 -4.80
C GLY A 539 21.06 -21.50 -3.87
N VAL A 540 20.76 -20.39 -3.19
CA VAL A 540 21.61 -19.75 -2.17
C VAL A 540 21.45 -20.51 -0.85
N ILE A 541 22.57 -20.85 -0.19
CA ILE A 541 22.55 -21.46 1.14
C ILE A 541 22.12 -20.40 2.14
N ASP A 542 20.93 -20.58 2.70
CA ASP A 542 20.23 -19.68 3.63
C ASP A 542 20.32 -20.17 5.09
N HIS A 543 20.23 -21.49 5.31
CA HIS A 543 20.34 -22.10 6.64
C HIS A 543 21.44 -23.16 6.71
N ILE A 544 22.18 -23.20 7.83
CA ILE A 544 23.17 -24.24 8.15
C ILE A 544 22.96 -24.72 9.60
N PHE A 545 22.63 -26.00 9.76
CA PHE A 545 22.35 -26.63 11.04
C PHE A 545 23.50 -27.56 11.48
N TYR A 546 24.04 -27.32 12.66
CA TYR A 546 25.22 -28.00 13.19
C TYR A 546 24.87 -29.01 14.29
N GLY A 547 25.44 -30.21 14.20
CA GLY A 547 25.29 -31.28 15.19
C GLY A 547 23.85 -31.65 15.53
N VAL A 548 22.97 -31.67 14.52
CA VAL A 548 21.59 -32.15 14.58
C VAL A 548 21.57 -33.61 15.06
N SER A 549 20.62 -33.95 15.93
CA SER A 549 20.46 -35.31 16.46
C SER A 549 19.37 -36.06 15.70
N GLU A 550 19.50 -37.39 15.60
CA GLU A 550 18.55 -38.24 14.87
C GLU A 550 17.07 -38.11 15.30
N TRP A 551 16.82 -37.82 16.58
CA TRP A 551 15.46 -37.60 17.12
C TRP A 551 14.86 -36.24 16.74
N GLY A 552 15.69 -35.27 16.35
CA GLY A 552 15.27 -33.93 15.93
C GLY A 552 15.26 -33.76 14.41
N LEU A 553 15.37 -34.84 13.64
CA LEU A 553 15.21 -34.82 12.19
C LEU A 553 13.72 -34.83 11.85
N GLY A 554 13.28 -33.81 11.13
CA GLY A 554 11.98 -33.78 10.45
C GLY A 554 11.83 -34.86 9.38
N GLU A 555 10.62 -35.10 8.88
CA GLU A 555 10.33 -36.23 7.98
C GLU A 555 11.17 -36.20 6.69
N GLY A 556 11.26 -35.03 6.04
CA GLY A 556 12.12 -34.85 4.87
C GLY A 556 13.61 -35.08 5.16
N TRP A 557 14.10 -34.66 6.32
CA TRP A 557 15.48 -34.89 6.76
C TRP A 557 15.76 -36.37 7.06
N ARG A 558 14.77 -37.12 7.59
CA ARG A 558 14.88 -38.57 7.81
C ARG A 558 14.93 -39.34 6.49
N THR A 559 14.09 -38.97 5.53
CA THR A 559 14.06 -39.57 4.18
C THR A 559 15.37 -39.31 3.44
N LEU A 560 15.90 -38.07 3.48
CA LEU A 560 17.22 -37.72 2.94
C LEU A 560 18.37 -38.58 3.49
N LEU A 561 18.29 -38.95 4.77
CA LEU A 561 19.30 -39.76 5.46
C LEU A 561 19.06 -41.28 5.34
N GLY A 562 18.00 -41.71 4.66
CA GLY A 562 17.64 -43.13 4.52
C GLY A 562 17.16 -43.78 5.81
N LEU A 563 16.57 -43.01 6.74
CA LEU A 563 16.15 -43.43 8.08
C LEU A 563 14.64 -43.76 8.17
N SER A 564 14.04 -44.11 7.04
CA SER A 564 12.63 -44.51 6.87
C SER A 564 12.53 -46.04 6.78
N GLU A 565 12.00 -46.68 7.82
CA GLU A 565 11.64 -48.11 7.76
C GLU A 565 10.28 -48.27 7.07
N HIS A 566 10.21 -49.10 6.03
CA HIS A 566 8.93 -49.57 5.51
C HIS A 566 8.38 -50.66 6.43
N ALA A 567 7.24 -50.38 7.07
CA ALA A 567 6.41 -51.39 7.72
C ALA A 567 4.92 -51.05 7.49
N GLU A 568 4.27 -51.80 6.60
CA GLU A 568 2.82 -51.92 6.62
C GLU A 568 2.44 -52.89 7.75
N ASP A 569 1.63 -52.44 8.69
CA ASP A 569 0.46 -53.19 9.18
C ASP A 569 -0.33 -52.28 10.16
N GLY A 570 -1.65 -52.37 10.14
CA GLY A 570 -2.53 -51.57 11.00
C GLY A 570 -3.37 -52.42 11.93
N LEU A 571 -4.09 -51.77 12.86
CA LEU A 571 -5.44 -52.14 13.32
C LEU A 571 -6.01 -51.05 14.25
N ASP A 572 -7.33 -51.07 14.43
CA ASP A 572 -8.10 -50.05 15.15
C ASP A 572 -7.91 -50.04 16.67
N GLU A 573 -8.06 -48.87 17.31
CA GLU A 573 -9.08 -48.68 18.38
C GLU A 573 -9.26 -47.19 18.78
N PHE A 574 -10.52 -46.78 18.95
CA PHE A 574 -10.98 -45.61 19.71
C PHE A 574 -11.84 -46.17 20.87
N PRO A 575 -11.91 -45.55 22.08
CA PRO A 575 -12.23 -44.11 22.23
C PRO A 575 -11.70 -43.36 23.47
N GLY A 576 -11.89 -42.03 23.48
CA GLY A 576 -12.44 -41.33 24.67
C GLY A 576 -11.72 -40.09 25.22
N ALA A 577 -12.43 -38.94 25.14
CA ALA A 577 -12.32 -37.75 26.00
C ALA A 577 -11.00 -36.91 25.97
N THR A 578 -11.00 -35.57 26.13
CA THR A 578 -12.05 -34.51 26.05
C THR A 578 -11.36 -33.15 26.07
N SER A 579 -11.73 -32.21 25.19
CA SER A 579 -12.02 -30.79 25.50
C SER A 579 -12.14 -29.95 24.22
N ASP A 580 -12.90 -28.86 24.29
CA ASP A 580 -12.93 -27.75 23.31
C ASP A 580 -11.53 -27.06 23.20
N THR A 581 -11.22 -26.15 22.28
CA THR A 581 -12.08 -25.09 21.69
C THR A 581 -11.50 -24.46 20.41
N THR A 582 -12.39 -23.97 19.52
CA THR A 582 -12.25 -22.77 18.63
C THR A 582 -11.39 -22.75 17.35
N LEU A 583 -11.89 -21.87 16.45
CA LEU A 583 -11.22 -21.04 15.44
C LEU A 583 -10.83 -21.65 14.07
N MET A 584 -11.62 -21.25 13.06
CA MET A 584 -11.09 -20.93 11.73
C MET A 584 -10.51 -19.51 11.72
N ALA A 585 -9.48 -19.29 10.91
CA ALA A 585 -9.16 -18.03 10.24
C ALA A 585 -8.77 -18.35 8.79
N PRO A 586 -8.86 -17.38 7.86
CA PRO A 586 -7.61 -16.69 7.51
C PRO A 586 -7.78 -15.18 7.20
N ALA A 587 -6.65 -14.57 6.83
CA ALA A 587 -6.45 -13.23 6.24
C ALA A 587 -6.26 -12.03 7.20
N ALA A 588 -5.34 -11.15 6.76
CA ALA A 588 -4.89 -9.87 7.34
C ALA A 588 -4.82 -8.84 6.16
N PRO A 589 -4.11 -7.68 6.21
CA PRO A 589 -3.59 -6.87 7.32
C PRO A 589 -4.39 -5.51 7.34
N PRO A 590 -3.93 -4.27 6.96
CA PRO A 590 -2.62 -3.67 6.70
C PRO A 590 -2.27 -2.55 7.74
N GLU A 591 -1.74 -1.40 7.29
CA GLU A 591 -1.12 -0.30 8.08
C GLU A 591 -1.44 1.08 7.42
N LYS A 592 -1.24 2.22 8.13
CA LYS A 592 -0.22 3.28 7.84
C LYS A 592 -0.46 4.67 8.48
N HIS A 593 0.55 5.55 8.31
CA HIS A 593 0.88 6.76 9.09
C HIS A 593 0.10 8.05 8.76
N ALA A 594 0.42 9.13 9.49
CA ALA A 594 -0.29 10.41 9.57
C ALA A 594 0.39 11.59 8.82
N LEU A 595 -0.21 12.78 8.94
CA LEU A 595 0.33 14.10 8.57
C LEU A 595 0.06 15.11 9.71
N ALA A 596 0.86 16.18 9.76
CA ALA A 596 0.74 17.30 10.72
C ALA A 596 0.08 18.53 10.03
N GLU A 597 -0.27 19.65 10.67
CA GLU A 597 -0.11 20.12 12.06
C GLU A 597 -1.20 21.20 12.32
N GLU A 598 -1.95 21.17 13.43
CA GLU A 598 -2.97 22.20 13.73
C GLU A 598 -2.66 23.04 14.98
N ALA A 599 -3.09 24.30 14.95
CA ALA A 599 -2.80 25.28 16.00
C ALA A 599 -3.40 24.88 17.37
N TRP A 600 -2.50 24.62 18.30
CA TRP A 600 -2.75 24.02 19.62
C TRP A 600 -3.85 24.70 20.46
N ARG A 601 -4.72 23.89 21.05
CA ARG A 601 -5.54 24.26 22.21
C ARG A 601 -5.01 23.50 23.44
N PRO A 602 -4.91 24.13 24.63
CA PRO A 602 -4.50 23.41 25.84
C PRO A 602 -5.53 22.32 26.16
N TRP A 603 -5.08 21.07 26.10
CA TRP A 603 -5.86 19.84 26.26
C TRP A 603 -5.64 19.17 27.61
N GLY A 604 -4.52 19.48 28.25
CA GLY A 604 -4.09 18.90 29.51
C GLY A 604 -5.03 19.21 30.67
N ASP A 605 -5.42 18.15 31.34
CA ASP A 605 -6.19 18.12 32.58
C ASP A 605 -5.44 17.23 33.58
N ARG A 606 -5.62 17.44 34.89
CA ARG A 606 -4.87 16.71 35.92
C ARG A 606 -5.81 16.18 37.00
N LYS A 607 -5.71 14.87 37.27
CA LYS A 607 -6.52 14.13 38.24
C LYS A 607 -5.61 13.38 39.22
N TYR A 608 -6.06 13.24 40.47
CA TYR A 608 -5.35 12.49 41.50
C TYR A 608 -5.34 10.98 41.19
N ARG A 609 -4.15 10.36 41.16
CA ARG A 609 -4.02 8.89 41.13
C ARG A 609 -4.04 8.34 42.54
N TRP A 610 -5.12 7.64 42.89
CA TRP A 610 -5.36 7.08 44.23
C TRP A 610 -5.02 5.59 44.27
N LYS A 611 -4.29 5.14 45.30
CA LYS A 611 -4.02 3.72 45.57
C LYS A 611 -4.29 3.44 47.05
N GLY A 612 -5.44 2.84 47.33
CA GLY A 612 -5.98 2.70 48.69
C GLY A 612 -6.29 4.07 49.31
N ARG A 613 -5.63 4.40 50.43
CA ARG A 613 -5.79 5.71 51.11
C ARG A 613 -4.78 6.78 50.66
N GLY A 614 -3.73 6.41 49.95
CA GLY A 614 -2.75 7.35 49.40
C GLY A 614 -3.16 7.86 48.02
N GLY A 615 -2.79 9.09 47.70
CA GLY A 615 -3.01 9.72 46.39
C GLY A 615 -1.83 10.61 46.00
N LEU A 616 -1.62 10.73 44.69
CA LEU A 616 -0.56 11.51 44.06
C LEU A 616 -1.16 12.50 43.06
N TRP A 617 -0.79 13.77 43.18
CA TRP A 617 -1.25 14.85 42.29
C TRP A 617 -0.28 15.07 41.12
N ARG A 618 1.01 15.19 41.43
CA ARG A 618 2.11 15.40 40.48
C ARG A 618 3.47 15.17 41.12
N ILE A 619 4.46 14.99 40.26
CA ILE A 619 5.91 15.03 40.55
C ILE A 619 6.47 16.19 39.72
N TYR A 620 7.32 17.05 40.30
CA TYR A 620 7.85 18.24 39.62
C TYR A 620 9.26 18.62 40.08
N GLY A 621 10.03 19.25 39.18
CA GLY A 621 11.45 19.53 39.38
C GLY A 621 12.33 18.30 39.18
N ALA A 622 13.64 18.51 39.14
CA ALA A 622 14.66 17.47 38.97
C ALA A 622 15.76 17.61 40.03
N ASP A 623 16.59 16.57 40.20
CA ASP A 623 17.72 16.53 41.15
C ASP A 623 17.30 16.94 42.59
N ASP A 624 18.12 17.75 43.29
CA ASP A 624 17.83 18.34 44.60
C ASP A 624 16.51 19.16 44.66
N LYS A 625 15.96 19.54 43.49
CA LYS A 625 14.70 20.28 43.34
C LYS A 625 13.49 19.38 43.04
N LEU A 626 13.65 18.06 43.02
CA LEU A 626 12.54 17.10 42.87
C LEU A 626 11.56 17.20 44.05
N ARG A 627 10.26 17.28 43.74
CA ARG A 627 9.16 17.45 44.69
C ARG A 627 7.93 16.63 44.31
N PHE A 628 7.16 16.26 45.34
CA PHE A 628 5.95 15.45 45.24
C PHE A 628 4.80 16.18 45.94
N ASP A 629 3.67 16.33 45.24
CA ASP A 629 2.40 16.75 45.85
C ASP A 629 1.54 15.50 46.07
N LEU A 630 1.38 15.14 47.34
CA LEU A 630 0.73 13.92 47.82
C LEU A 630 -0.57 14.23 48.57
N SER A 631 -1.39 13.22 48.79
CA SER A 631 -2.63 13.33 49.58
C SER A 631 -3.00 12.02 50.26
N MET A 632 -3.62 12.08 51.44
CA MET A 632 -4.07 10.89 52.17
C MET A 632 -5.52 11.06 52.64
N ARG A 633 -6.41 10.16 52.19
CA ARG A 633 -7.81 10.12 52.64
C ARG A 633 -7.89 9.81 54.12
N ASN A 634 -8.86 10.40 54.82
CA ASN A 634 -9.19 10.05 56.20
C ASN A 634 -9.69 8.61 56.29
N LYS A 635 -9.93 8.12 57.51
CA LYS A 635 -10.26 6.70 57.73
C LYS A 635 -11.77 6.43 57.57
N ASP A 636 -12.59 7.46 57.84
CA ASP A 636 -14.04 7.33 58.04
C ASP A 636 -14.86 8.34 57.19
N ASP A 637 -14.20 9.20 56.39
CA ASP A 637 -14.77 10.25 55.53
C ASP A 637 -14.03 10.35 54.18
N GLU A 638 -14.66 10.98 53.16
CA GLU A 638 -14.02 11.23 51.85
C GLU A 638 -12.98 12.37 51.85
N GLU A 639 -12.93 13.18 52.91
CA GLU A 639 -11.92 14.24 53.05
C GLU A 639 -10.48 13.67 53.06
N PHE A 640 -9.56 14.41 52.45
CA PHE A 640 -8.14 14.05 52.40
C PHE A 640 -7.23 15.18 52.85
N GLN A 641 -6.14 14.81 53.52
CA GLN A 641 -5.06 15.72 53.90
C GLN A 641 -4.04 15.79 52.76
N GLU A 642 -3.77 16.99 52.24
CA GLU A 642 -2.70 17.23 51.28
C GLU A 642 -1.32 17.36 51.97
N PHE A 643 -0.28 16.91 51.28
CA PHE A 643 1.12 17.10 51.63
C PHE A 643 1.86 17.62 50.39
N ARG A 644 2.05 18.94 50.33
CA ARG A 644 2.71 19.61 49.20
C ARG A 644 4.21 19.81 49.44
N ASP A 645 4.98 19.98 48.37
CA ASP A 645 6.45 20.19 48.39
C ASP A 645 7.22 19.10 49.19
N VAL A 646 6.74 17.86 49.15
CA VAL A 646 7.42 16.73 49.81
C VAL A 646 8.70 16.43 49.03
N THR A 647 9.81 16.20 49.73
CA THR A 647 11.10 15.87 49.12
C THR A 647 11.29 14.35 49.03
N ARG A 648 12.06 13.90 48.03
CA ARG A 648 12.36 12.47 47.76
C ARG A 648 12.74 11.65 49.00
N ALA A 649 13.55 12.25 49.88
CA ALA A 649 14.04 11.63 51.13
C ALA A 649 13.01 11.52 52.26
N LYS A 650 11.81 12.11 52.10
CA LYS A 650 10.68 11.98 53.06
C LYS A 650 9.68 10.89 52.66
N LEU A 651 9.85 10.27 51.49
CA LEU A 651 8.98 9.20 51.01
C LEU A 651 9.32 7.87 51.69
N SER A 652 8.36 7.28 52.37
CA SER A 652 8.44 5.87 52.78
C SER A 652 8.21 4.94 51.58
N GLU A 653 8.60 3.67 51.69
CA GLU A 653 8.39 2.69 50.60
C GLU A 653 6.93 2.57 50.17
N ALA A 654 5.96 2.80 51.06
CA ALA A 654 4.54 2.81 50.72
C ALA A 654 4.17 3.91 49.71
N TRP A 655 4.85 5.07 49.75
CA TRP A 655 4.69 6.13 48.75
C TRP A 655 5.46 5.83 47.46
N ILE A 656 6.66 5.24 47.56
CA ILE A 656 7.46 4.82 46.39
C ILE A 656 6.70 3.75 45.59
N ASN A 657 6.08 2.78 46.27
CA ASN A 657 5.25 1.73 45.66
C ASN A 657 3.87 2.22 45.19
N LEU A 658 3.47 3.45 45.53
CA LEU A 658 2.34 4.14 44.91
C LEU A 658 2.80 4.83 43.62
N ILE A 659 3.92 5.55 43.66
CA ILE A 659 4.49 6.27 42.51
C ILE A 659 4.85 5.31 41.37
N ARG A 660 5.48 4.18 41.67
CA ARG A 660 5.89 3.18 40.68
C ARG A 660 4.70 2.59 39.92
N VAL A 661 4.84 2.56 38.60
CA VAL A 661 3.95 1.86 37.66
C VAL A 661 4.84 0.94 36.81
N GLN A 662 4.32 -0.20 36.35
CA GLN A 662 5.02 -1.02 35.37
C GLN A 662 4.89 -0.37 33.98
N PRO A 663 5.90 -0.41 33.09
CA PRO A 663 5.72 0.00 31.70
C PRO A 663 4.57 -0.76 31.01
N PRO A 664 3.90 -0.17 30.00
CA PRO A 664 2.94 -0.92 29.19
C PRO A 664 3.66 -2.02 28.39
N THR A 665 2.96 -3.10 28.04
CA THR A 665 3.51 -4.28 27.33
C THR A 665 3.62 -4.12 25.81
N THR A 666 3.49 -2.89 25.33
CA THR A 666 3.17 -2.56 23.93
C THR A 666 3.60 -1.13 23.59
N GLY A 667 4.04 -0.90 22.36
CA GLY A 667 4.67 0.36 21.92
C GLY A 667 6.20 0.35 22.01
N ILE A 668 6.82 1.53 21.86
CA ILE A 668 8.27 1.74 21.87
C ILE A 668 8.62 2.97 22.70
N GLU A 669 9.67 2.89 23.53
CA GLU A 669 10.25 4.03 24.26
C GLU A 669 11.55 4.48 23.57
N VAL A 670 11.79 5.80 23.49
CA VAL A 670 13.09 6.34 23.10
C VAL A 670 13.94 6.51 24.37
N VAL A 671 14.97 5.68 24.52
CA VAL A 671 15.76 5.56 25.76
C VAL A 671 16.92 6.56 25.80
N SER A 672 17.49 6.90 24.63
CA SER A 672 18.59 7.86 24.55
C SER A 672 18.71 8.43 23.14
N VAL A 673 18.98 9.73 23.06
CA VAL A 673 19.38 10.42 21.82
C VAL A 673 20.82 10.87 21.95
N GLU A 674 21.68 10.38 21.07
CA GLU A 674 23.10 10.75 20.98
C GLU A 674 23.33 11.56 19.70
N GLU A 675 23.85 12.78 19.83
CA GLU A 675 24.16 13.66 18.70
C GLU A 675 25.67 13.84 18.56
N ASN A 676 26.20 13.63 17.35
CA ASN A 676 27.63 13.62 17.06
C ASN A 676 27.94 14.19 15.65
N GLU A 677 29.22 14.24 15.27
CA GLU A 677 29.68 14.81 14.00
C GLU A 677 29.13 14.12 12.74
N TRP A 678 28.55 12.92 12.88
CA TRP A 678 27.91 12.15 11.80
C TRP A 678 26.37 12.14 11.87
N GLY A 679 25.77 12.95 12.75
CA GLY A 679 24.33 13.14 12.88
C GLY A 679 23.76 12.71 14.23
N ARG A 680 22.43 12.55 14.26
CA ARG A 680 21.65 12.17 15.43
C ARG A 680 21.32 10.68 15.40
N ALA A 681 21.46 10.00 16.55
CA ALA A 681 21.17 8.58 16.70
C ALA A 681 20.27 8.31 17.92
N PHE A 682 19.35 7.36 17.77
CA PHE A 682 18.31 7.01 18.74
C PHE A 682 18.49 5.55 19.20
N ARG A 683 18.33 5.28 20.50
CA ARG A 683 18.09 3.91 21.00
C ARG A 683 16.63 3.75 21.41
N PHE A 684 16.05 2.62 21.02
CA PHE A 684 14.64 2.30 21.26
C PHE A 684 14.53 1.09 22.19
N ARG A 685 13.70 1.14 23.23
CA ARG A 685 13.26 -0.05 23.98
C ARG A 685 11.97 -0.57 23.36
N ASN A 686 11.96 -1.84 22.98
CA ASN A 686 10.74 -2.56 22.60
C ASN A 686 9.96 -2.95 23.87
N LEU A 687 8.79 -2.35 24.10
CA LEU A 687 8.04 -2.53 25.35
C LEU A 687 7.39 -3.92 25.50
N ARG A 688 7.45 -4.76 24.45
CA ARG A 688 7.01 -6.16 24.50
C ARG A 688 8.12 -7.14 24.88
N THR A 689 9.39 -6.79 24.68
CA THR A 689 10.55 -7.68 24.96
C THR A 689 11.56 -7.10 25.95
N ASP A 690 11.42 -5.82 26.34
CA ASP A 690 12.38 -5.00 27.10
C ASP A 690 13.77 -4.87 26.43
N GLU A 691 13.88 -5.25 25.15
CA GLU A 691 15.12 -5.17 24.38
C GLU A 691 15.38 -3.71 23.96
N ILE A 692 16.56 -3.20 24.31
CA ILE A 692 17.06 -1.90 23.87
C ILE A 692 17.90 -2.10 22.61
N SER A 693 17.61 -1.34 21.55
CA SER A 693 18.32 -1.43 20.27
C SER A 693 19.74 -0.86 20.33
N ASP A 694 20.61 -1.34 19.44
CA ASP A 694 21.78 -0.58 18.98
C ASP A 694 21.32 0.81 18.44
N PRO A 695 22.20 1.85 18.38
CA PRO A 695 21.82 3.20 17.94
C PRO A 695 21.46 3.24 16.45
N TRP A 696 20.24 3.68 16.13
CA TRP A 696 19.80 3.95 14.75
C TRP A 696 20.04 5.43 14.43
N ARG A 697 20.70 5.74 13.32
CA ARG A 697 20.80 7.14 12.88
C ARG A 697 19.48 7.56 12.24
N ASP A 698 19.18 8.86 12.32
CA ASP A 698 17.98 9.48 11.73
C ASP A 698 17.75 9.08 10.25
N VAL A 699 18.85 9.01 9.48
CA VAL A 699 18.86 8.62 8.05
C VAL A 699 18.70 7.11 7.78
N ASP A 700 18.79 6.26 8.81
CA ASP A 700 18.61 4.80 8.70
C ASP A 700 17.18 4.36 9.08
N LEU A 701 16.28 5.31 9.39
CA LEU A 701 14.90 5.05 9.78
C LEU A 701 13.98 4.99 8.55
N GLU A 702 13.36 3.84 8.31
CA GLU A 702 12.45 3.65 7.18
C GLU A 702 11.15 4.46 7.37
N PRO A 703 10.72 5.28 6.38
CA PRO A 703 9.49 6.07 6.48
C PRO A 703 8.23 5.22 6.62
N GLY A 704 7.37 5.57 7.57
CA GLY A 704 6.16 4.80 7.87
C GLY A 704 6.40 3.64 8.85
N THR A 705 7.46 3.71 9.67
CA THR A 705 7.74 2.74 10.74
C THR A 705 7.58 3.35 12.12
N VAL A 706 7.23 2.53 13.12
CA VAL A 706 7.05 2.99 14.52
C VAL A 706 8.32 3.65 15.09
N ARG A 707 9.52 3.27 14.61
CA ARG A 707 10.79 3.90 15.01
C ARG A 707 10.98 5.29 14.40
N GLU A 708 10.66 5.48 13.12
CA GLU A 708 10.64 6.80 12.47
C GLU A 708 9.67 7.74 13.18
N TYR A 709 8.44 7.26 13.44
CA TYR A 709 7.44 8.00 14.21
C TYR A 709 7.91 8.36 15.62
N ALA A 710 8.44 7.39 16.39
CA ALA A 710 8.89 7.63 17.77
C ALA A 710 10.10 8.56 17.83
N ALA A 711 11.05 8.46 16.89
CA ALA A 711 12.20 9.36 16.79
C ALA A 711 11.75 10.80 16.51
N ARG A 712 10.88 11.00 15.51
CA ARG A 712 10.36 12.32 15.14
C ARG A 712 9.55 12.92 16.29
N MET A 713 8.59 12.19 16.85
CA MET A 713 7.75 12.71 17.93
C MET A 713 8.57 13.02 19.19
N TYR A 714 9.60 12.24 19.54
CA TYR A 714 10.46 12.53 20.70
C TYR A 714 11.20 13.87 20.59
N LEU A 715 11.49 14.35 19.36
CA LEU A 715 12.09 15.67 19.15
C LEU A 715 11.08 16.83 19.27
N GLU A 716 9.78 16.53 19.14
CA GLU A 716 8.68 17.49 19.24
C GLU A 716 8.11 17.53 20.68
N ASP A 717 8.05 16.37 21.36
CA ASP A 717 7.47 16.19 22.69
C ASP A 717 8.44 16.50 23.86
N MET A 718 9.75 16.68 23.62
CA MET A 718 10.75 16.95 24.68
C MET A 718 11.32 18.38 24.65
N PRO A 719 11.31 19.12 25.78
CA PRO A 719 10.74 18.77 27.08
C PRO A 719 9.22 18.84 27.08
N ILE A 720 8.57 17.91 27.79
CA ILE A 720 7.11 17.76 27.83
C ILE A 720 6.43 19.05 28.29
N ASP A 721 5.55 19.60 27.45
CA ASP A 721 4.58 20.61 27.87
C ASP A 721 3.50 19.94 28.72
N GLU A 722 3.45 20.33 30.00
CA GLU A 722 2.43 19.88 30.97
C GLU A 722 0.98 20.13 30.50
N ALA A 723 0.75 21.08 29.58
CA ALA A 723 -0.55 21.38 28.99
C ALA A 723 -0.92 20.51 27.76
N ALA A 724 0.00 19.66 27.28
CA ALA A 724 -0.27 18.64 26.26
C ALA A 724 -1.01 17.44 26.85
N VAL A 725 -0.73 17.13 28.11
CA VAL A 725 -0.90 15.80 28.70
C VAL A 725 -2.11 15.77 29.63
N ARG A 726 -2.95 14.74 29.49
CA ARG A 726 -3.94 14.40 30.53
C ARG A 726 -3.28 13.51 31.57
N TRP A 727 -3.01 14.11 32.73
CA TRP A 727 -2.21 13.54 33.81
C TRP A 727 -3.06 12.89 34.90
N TRP A 728 -2.85 11.61 35.17
CA TRP A 728 -3.34 10.92 36.34
C TRP A 728 -2.18 10.69 37.33
N GLY A 729 -1.97 11.68 38.20
CA GLY A 729 -0.83 11.74 39.13
C GLY A 729 0.52 11.90 38.43
N ASN A 730 1.14 10.78 38.06
CA ASN A 730 2.45 10.71 37.40
C ASN A 730 2.47 9.79 36.18
N ILE A 731 1.33 9.24 35.77
CA ILE A 731 1.16 8.71 34.42
C ILE A 731 0.20 9.61 33.66
N GLY A 732 0.29 9.63 32.33
CA GLY A 732 -0.56 10.47 31.50
C GLY A 732 -0.64 9.98 30.07
N TYR A 733 -1.57 10.53 29.30
CA TYR A 733 -1.62 10.33 27.85
C TYR A 733 -1.59 11.67 27.12
N MET A 734 -0.91 11.68 25.97
CA MET A 734 -0.65 12.89 25.18
C MET A 734 -1.61 12.97 24.00
N ARG A 735 -1.46 12.05 23.05
CA ARG A 735 -2.12 12.10 21.74
C ARG A 735 -2.98 10.84 21.56
N PRO A 736 -4.31 10.92 21.76
CA PRO A 736 -5.21 9.77 21.67
C PRO A 736 -5.55 9.44 20.20
N MET A 737 -4.90 8.42 19.65
CA MET A 737 -5.36 7.79 18.39
C MET A 737 -6.43 6.74 18.71
N ARG A 738 -7.20 6.25 17.73
CA ARG A 738 -8.31 5.33 18.05
C ARG A 738 -7.88 3.90 18.39
N SER A 739 -6.79 3.37 17.81
CA SER A 739 -6.21 2.05 18.14
C SER A 739 -4.93 2.11 18.99
N GLN A 740 -4.22 3.24 18.96
CA GLN A 740 -2.96 3.46 19.67
C GLN A 740 -3.02 4.71 20.54
N VAL A 741 -2.11 4.86 21.49
CA VAL A 741 -1.98 6.05 22.32
C VAL A 741 -0.53 6.27 22.70
N ASP A 742 -0.11 7.53 22.71
CA ASP A 742 1.19 7.92 23.23
C ASP A 742 1.04 8.30 24.72
N LEU A 743 1.81 7.61 25.56
CA LEU A 743 1.72 7.61 27.01
C LEU A 743 2.99 8.19 27.63
N VAL A 744 2.86 8.78 28.82
CA VAL A 744 4.01 9.28 29.61
C VAL A 744 3.97 8.74 31.04
N TYR A 745 5.14 8.44 31.60
CA TYR A 745 5.35 8.07 33.00
C TYR A 745 6.49 8.92 33.58
N ARG A 746 6.19 9.72 34.61
CA ARG A 746 7.19 10.38 35.44
C ARG A 746 7.55 9.48 36.62
N ASP A 747 8.80 9.08 36.70
CA ASP A 747 9.31 8.10 37.65
C ASP A 747 9.47 8.66 39.08
N GLN A 748 9.97 7.86 40.03
CA GLN A 748 10.20 8.30 41.42
C GLN A 748 11.46 9.15 41.64
N GLU A 749 12.38 9.26 40.68
CA GLU A 749 13.50 10.22 40.67
C GLU A 749 13.22 11.45 39.77
N GLY A 750 12.08 11.48 39.08
CA GLY A 750 11.62 12.59 38.25
C GLY A 750 11.97 12.49 36.77
N GLU A 751 12.43 11.32 36.31
CA GLU A 751 12.70 11.05 34.90
C GLU A 751 11.37 10.85 34.13
N ASP A 752 11.26 11.40 32.92
CA ASP A 752 10.06 11.33 32.09
C ASP A 752 10.25 10.31 30.95
N HIS A 753 9.54 9.19 31.04
CA HIS A 753 9.52 8.12 30.05
C HIS A 753 8.31 8.30 29.12
N ILE A 754 8.53 8.36 27.80
CA ILE A 754 7.46 8.46 26.80
C ILE A 754 7.37 7.15 26.00
N TYR A 755 6.18 6.55 25.99
CA TYR A 755 5.86 5.29 25.32
C TYR A 755 5.00 5.57 24.08
N TYR A 756 5.60 5.42 22.90
CA TYR A 756 4.99 5.71 21.60
C TYR A 756 4.23 4.51 21.03
N ALA A 757 3.11 4.80 20.38
CA ALA A 757 2.29 3.87 19.61
C ALA A 757 1.78 2.64 20.41
N ALA A 758 1.57 2.80 21.72
CA ALA A 758 1.08 1.75 22.60
C ALA A 758 -0.36 1.35 22.22
N ARG A 759 -0.63 0.07 21.97
CA ARG A 759 -1.94 -0.42 21.51
C ARG A 759 -2.98 -0.36 22.64
N ARG A 760 -4.06 0.42 22.44
CA ARG A 760 -5.12 0.65 23.45
C ARG A 760 -5.76 -0.63 23.98
N GLU A 761 -5.96 -1.62 23.11
CA GLU A 761 -6.54 -2.93 23.46
C GLU A 761 -5.62 -3.83 24.29
N GLU A 762 -4.31 -3.62 24.21
CA GLU A 762 -3.28 -4.39 24.95
C GLU A 762 -2.89 -3.72 26.27
N LEU A 763 -3.40 -2.52 26.58
CA LEU A 763 -3.13 -1.84 27.85
C LEU A 763 -3.83 -2.52 29.02
N GLU A 764 -3.10 -2.72 30.12
CA GLU A 764 -3.58 -3.37 31.35
C GLU A 764 -3.29 -2.52 32.60
N ASN A 765 -3.91 -2.89 33.73
CA ASN A 765 -3.67 -2.29 35.04
C ASN A 765 -3.85 -0.76 35.02
N GLU A 766 -2.97 0.01 35.70
CA GLU A 766 -3.07 1.47 35.76
C GLU A 766 -3.08 2.17 34.39
N TRP A 767 -2.58 1.54 33.30
CA TRP A 767 -2.64 2.12 31.96
C TRP A 767 -4.01 2.04 31.30
N ARG A 768 -4.84 1.06 31.68
CA ARG A 768 -6.24 0.98 31.26
C ARG A 768 -7.09 1.97 32.06
N GLU A 769 -6.92 1.97 33.39
CA GLU A 769 -7.59 2.89 34.31
C GLU A 769 -7.31 4.36 33.93
N LEU A 770 -6.09 4.70 33.49
CA LEU A 770 -5.72 6.02 32.98
C LEU A 770 -6.63 6.52 31.84
N LEU A 771 -7.03 5.65 30.91
CA LEU A 771 -7.93 6.02 29.80
C LEU A 771 -9.38 6.11 30.29
N GLU A 772 -9.81 5.20 31.16
CA GLU A 772 -11.14 5.22 31.78
C GLU A 772 -11.40 6.49 32.62
N MET A 773 -10.36 7.18 33.09
CA MET A 773 -10.48 8.47 33.79
C MET A 773 -10.99 9.63 32.90
N TRP A 774 -11.02 9.49 31.57
CA TRP A 774 -11.62 10.45 30.62
C TRP A 774 -12.45 9.70 29.54
N PRO A 775 -13.66 9.22 29.87
CA PRO A 775 -14.40 8.25 29.06
C PRO A 775 -15.29 8.85 27.95
N ASP A 776 -15.30 10.16 27.76
CA ASP A 776 -16.23 10.89 26.88
C ASP A 776 -15.77 11.02 25.40
N GLU A 777 -14.78 10.23 24.94
CA GLU A 777 -14.01 10.43 23.67
C GLU A 777 -13.72 9.16 22.83
#